data_AF-A0A2Z7C9H6-F1
#
_entry.id   AF-A0A2Z7C9H6-F1
#
_cell.length_a   1.000
_cell.length_b   1.000
_cell.length_c   1.000
_cell.angle_alpha   90.00
_cell.angle_beta   90.00
_cell.angle_gamma   90.00
#
_symmetry.space_group_name_H-M   'P 1'
#
loop_
_entity.id
_entity.type
_entity.pdbx_description
1 polymer ?
#
loop_
_entity_poly.entity_id
_entity_poly.type
_entity_poly.pdbx_seq_one_letter_code
_entity_poly.pdbx_strand_id
1 'polypeptide(L)'
;MATFARPENALKRAEELINVGQNQEALEALHGFITSRRYRAWTRTHEKIMLKYVELCVDMRRGRHAKDGLIQYRGICQQVNITSLEEVIKHFMQMATEKAEHARNQAQALEEALGVDDLEADKRPEDLLLSYVSGEKGKDRSDRELATPWFKFLWETYRTVLEILRNNSRLECLYAMTAHRAFQFCKQYKRTTEFRRLCEIIRNHLSNLNKYRDQRDRPDLTVPESLQLYLDTRFEQLKVATELELWQEAFRSVEDIYGLMCMVKKKPKASLMVIYYSKLLEIFWMSSSHLYHAYAWFKLFSFQKNFNKNLNHKDLQLIASSVVLAALMVPPYDRSYGASHLELENEKERSLRVGNLISFDVESKPENKEVLSRSSLLLDLVFKGVLTCATPEVKDLYQILEDEFFPLDLALKVQPLITKISKLGGKIAAASSVPEIQLSQYVPYLERLAALRLLQQVSQVYQTISIESLSTIIPFIDFSTVEKISVDSIKNKFLTLKMDYRKGAIFFGINLESDGLQDHISVFAASLSKARIMIYPPSKTNSKLEDRLSSLVEVIEKEHKRLLARKSIIEKRKEEQERQLLEMEREEEAKRQKLQKLTEEAEQRRLATEFEQMKNQRIIREREERELEEAKALLKEAGKIGKKKGKIQVLDVENITKQTLMDLAHSEQLREKQEMEKKLQKLAKTLDHLERAKREEAAPLIEAAFQQQSVEEETRHKHEQQVCMKIALSRHRHTGDLEEKRRLERMLENKVTHFRYYFELLFMVIE
;
A
#
# COMPACT_ATOMS: atom_id res chain seq x y z
N MET A 1 -34.71 36.00 8.63
CA MET A 1 -34.13 35.63 7.32
C MET A 1 -34.89 36.36 6.21
N ALA A 2 -34.20 37.03 5.29
CA ALA A 2 -34.85 37.68 4.15
C ALA A 2 -35.31 36.64 3.11
N THR A 3 -36.52 36.78 2.57
CA THR A 3 -37.10 35.85 1.60
C THR A 3 -37.28 36.52 0.24
N PHE A 4 -36.24 36.48 -0.60
CA PHE A 4 -36.21 37.15 -1.89
C PHE A 4 -37.11 36.48 -2.94
N ALA A 5 -38.08 37.21 -3.50
CA ALA A 5 -38.99 36.67 -4.52
C ALA A 5 -38.31 36.36 -5.86
N ARG A 6 -37.17 37.00 -6.17
CA ARG A 6 -36.36 36.79 -7.38
C ARG A 6 -34.86 36.79 -7.04
N PRO A 7 -34.00 36.03 -7.76
CA PRO A 7 -32.55 36.04 -7.53
C PRO A 7 -31.93 37.44 -7.66
N GLU A 8 -32.38 38.22 -8.63
CA GLU A 8 -31.93 39.59 -8.90
C GLU A 8 -32.03 40.51 -7.68
N ASN A 9 -33.06 40.32 -6.85
CA ASN A 9 -33.28 41.13 -5.65
C ASN A 9 -32.30 40.75 -4.53
N ALA A 10 -31.82 39.49 -4.49
CA ALA A 10 -30.79 39.07 -3.54
C ALA A 10 -29.42 39.67 -3.93
N LEU A 11 -29.09 39.71 -5.23
CA LEU A 11 -27.86 40.34 -5.73
C LEU A 11 -27.86 41.84 -5.44
N LYS A 12 -28.90 42.57 -5.84
CA LYS A 12 -29.03 44.02 -5.57
C LYS A 12 -28.95 44.34 -4.08
N ARG A 13 -29.61 43.55 -3.21
CA ARG A 13 -29.54 43.78 -1.77
C ARG A 13 -28.15 43.53 -1.18
N ALA A 14 -27.39 42.60 -1.75
CA ALA A 14 -25.99 42.41 -1.37
C ALA A 14 -25.11 43.58 -1.85
N GLU A 15 -25.32 44.08 -3.08
CA GLU A 15 -24.62 45.26 -3.61
C GLU A 15 -24.91 46.52 -2.77
N GLU A 16 -26.16 46.75 -2.36
CA GLU A 16 -26.54 47.80 -1.40
C GLU A 16 -25.77 47.67 -0.07
N LEU A 17 -25.74 46.48 0.52
CA LEU A 17 -25.07 46.24 1.80
C LEU A 17 -23.54 46.38 1.71
N ILE A 18 -22.93 45.98 0.59
CA ILE A 18 -21.50 46.19 0.30
C ILE A 18 -21.19 47.69 0.22
N ASN A 19 -22.02 48.48 -0.46
CA ASN A 19 -21.84 49.92 -0.59
C ASN A 19 -21.98 50.67 0.75
N VAL A 20 -22.69 50.08 1.73
CA VAL A 20 -22.79 50.57 3.13
C VAL A 20 -21.68 49.98 4.02
N GLY A 21 -20.83 49.09 3.49
CA GLY A 21 -19.72 48.44 4.22
C GLY A 21 -20.14 47.21 5.06
N GLN A 22 -21.42 46.83 5.05
CA GLN A 22 -21.98 45.71 5.80
C GLN A 22 -21.71 44.35 5.12
N ASN A 23 -20.45 44.07 4.81
CA ASN A 23 -20.01 42.88 4.05
C ASN A 23 -20.45 41.55 4.69
N GLN A 24 -20.51 41.47 6.01
CA GLN A 24 -20.98 40.27 6.73
C GLN A 24 -22.49 40.03 6.51
N GLU A 25 -23.32 41.07 6.56
CA GLU A 25 -24.76 40.96 6.27
C GLU A 25 -25.03 40.68 4.79
N ALA A 26 -24.23 41.26 3.89
CA ALA A 26 -24.27 40.93 2.46
C ALA A 26 -23.99 39.45 2.21
N LEU A 27 -22.95 38.89 2.88
CA LEU A 27 -22.62 37.47 2.81
C LEU A 27 -23.75 36.59 3.34
N GLU A 28 -24.35 36.94 4.48
CA GLU A 28 -25.45 36.18 5.09
C GLU A 28 -26.73 36.21 4.24
N ALA A 29 -27.04 37.35 3.61
CA ALA A 29 -28.16 37.48 2.68
C ALA A 29 -27.98 36.57 1.45
N LEU A 30 -26.78 36.53 0.86
CA LEU A 30 -26.46 35.64 -0.25
C LEU A 30 -26.39 34.16 0.18
N HIS A 31 -25.83 33.86 1.35
CA HIS A 31 -25.77 32.50 1.90
C HIS A 31 -27.18 31.93 2.12
N GLY A 32 -28.08 32.71 2.73
CA GLY A 32 -29.49 32.33 2.94
C GLY A 32 -30.26 32.14 1.62
N PHE A 33 -29.89 32.85 0.56
CA PHE A 33 -30.42 32.61 -0.78
C PHE A 33 -29.91 31.29 -1.37
N ILE A 34 -28.59 31.04 -1.38
CA ILE A 34 -27.95 29.86 -1.98
C ILE A 34 -28.34 28.56 -1.26
N THR A 35 -28.47 28.59 0.07
CA THR A 35 -28.86 27.41 0.87
C THR A 35 -30.36 27.07 0.77
N SER A 36 -31.20 28.02 0.33
CA SER A 36 -32.64 27.87 0.20
C SER A 36 -33.06 26.62 -0.58
N ARG A 37 -34.16 25.97 -0.15
CA ARG A 37 -34.81 24.90 -0.92
C ARG A 37 -35.68 25.43 -2.07
N ARG A 38 -36.03 26.73 -2.09
CA ARG A 38 -36.94 27.32 -3.09
C ARG A 38 -36.25 27.69 -4.42
N TYR A 39 -34.95 27.98 -4.41
CA TYR A 39 -34.22 28.49 -5.57
C TYR A 39 -33.21 27.43 -6.05
N ARG A 40 -33.75 26.35 -6.64
CA ARG A 40 -32.97 25.18 -7.09
C ARG A 40 -32.94 24.99 -8.61
N ALA A 41 -33.69 25.78 -9.37
CA ALA A 41 -33.55 25.87 -10.81
C ALA A 41 -32.45 26.88 -11.17
N TRP A 42 -31.41 26.43 -11.88
CA TRP A 42 -30.28 27.27 -12.28
C TRP A 42 -30.70 28.38 -13.26
N THR A 43 -30.09 29.56 -13.10
CA THR A 43 -30.17 30.69 -14.05
C THR A 43 -28.82 31.41 -14.08
N ARG A 44 -28.53 32.17 -15.14
CA ARG A 44 -27.34 33.05 -15.23
C ARG A 44 -27.22 34.06 -14.07
N THR A 45 -28.32 34.38 -13.38
CA THR A 45 -28.28 35.23 -12.18
C THR A 45 -27.76 34.50 -10.94
N HIS A 46 -27.91 33.18 -10.83
CA HIS A 46 -27.28 32.40 -9.75
C HIS A 46 -25.75 32.36 -9.87
N GLU A 47 -25.22 32.36 -11.10
CA GLU A 47 -23.77 32.44 -11.38
C GLU A 47 -23.17 33.77 -10.91
N LYS A 48 -23.77 34.91 -11.30
CA LYS A 48 -23.37 36.24 -10.80
C LYS A 48 -23.43 36.35 -9.28
N ILE A 49 -24.50 35.83 -8.67
CA ILE A 49 -24.63 35.73 -7.21
C ILE A 49 -23.48 34.91 -6.62
N MET A 50 -23.14 33.78 -7.22
CA MET A 50 -22.11 32.88 -6.69
C MET A 50 -20.70 33.47 -6.82
N LEU A 51 -20.39 34.18 -7.92
CA LEU A 51 -19.14 34.92 -8.07
C LEU A 51 -18.99 35.99 -6.97
N LYS A 52 -20.03 36.83 -6.77
CA LYS A 52 -20.01 37.88 -5.73
C LYS A 52 -19.96 37.30 -4.31
N TYR A 53 -20.64 36.17 -4.08
CA TYR A 53 -20.58 35.42 -2.82
C TYR A 53 -19.20 34.85 -2.53
N VAL A 54 -18.52 34.32 -3.55
CA VAL A 54 -17.15 33.81 -3.47
C VAL A 54 -16.16 34.93 -3.14
N GLU A 55 -16.27 36.09 -3.77
CA GLU A 55 -15.44 37.27 -3.48
C GLU A 55 -15.55 37.68 -2.00
N LEU A 56 -16.77 37.84 -1.48
CA LEU A 56 -17.01 38.13 -0.05
C LEU A 56 -16.46 37.04 0.88
N CYS A 57 -16.52 35.77 0.48
CA CYS A 57 -15.92 34.68 1.24
C CYS A 57 -14.39 34.76 1.29
N VAL A 58 -13.73 35.19 0.21
CA VAL A 58 -12.28 35.36 0.13
C VAL A 58 -11.84 36.57 0.97
N ASP A 59 -12.45 37.74 0.76
CA ASP A 59 -12.08 38.98 1.46
C ASP A 59 -12.21 38.84 2.99
N MET A 60 -13.29 38.21 3.47
CA MET A 60 -13.48 37.95 4.89
C MET A 60 -12.87 36.63 5.39
N ARG A 61 -12.12 35.91 4.53
CA ARG A 61 -11.48 34.60 4.82
C ARG A 61 -12.44 33.53 5.38
N ARG A 62 -13.73 33.60 5.02
CA ARG A 62 -14.83 32.77 5.54
C ARG A 62 -14.91 31.40 4.82
N GLY A 63 -13.82 30.63 4.81
CA GLY A 63 -13.71 29.39 4.01
C GLY A 63 -14.81 28.34 4.22
N ARG A 64 -15.40 28.25 5.43
CA ARG A 64 -16.57 27.37 5.69
C ARG A 64 -17.80 27.79 4.88
N HIS A 65 -18.09 29.09 4.81
CA HIS A 65 -19.20 29.62 4.02
C HIS A 65 -19.00 29.36 2.52
N ALA A 66 -17.76 29.53 2.02
CA ALA A 66 -17.43 29.18 0.64
C ALA A 66 -17.71 27.70 0.35
N LYS A 67 -17.25 26.79 1.23
CA LYS A 67 -17.48 25.34 1.12
C LYS A 67 -18.97 25.00 1.06
N ASP A 68 -19.75 25.46 2.04
CA ASP A 68 -21.17 25.10 2.14
C ASP A 68 -21.97 25.69 0.97
N GLY A 69 -21.66 26.92 0.56
CA GLY A 69 -22.25 27.55 -0.63
C GLY A 69 -21.92 26.81 -1.92
N LEU A 70 -20.66 26.44 -2.15
CA LEU A 70 -20.23 25.69 -3.34
C LEU A 70 -20.82 24.27 -3.40
N ILE A 71 -21.03 23.61 -2.26
CA ILE A 71 -21.71 22.30 -2.19
C ILE A 71 -23.18 22.44 -2.61
N GLN A 72 -23.89 23.46 -2.13
CA GLN A 72 -25.28 23.71 -2.55
C GLN A 72 -25.35 24.14 -4.03
N TYR A 73 -24.42 24.98 -4.48
CA TYR A 73 -24.34 25.45 -5.86
C TYR A 73 -24.03 24.32 -6.84
N ARG A 74 -23.12 23.39 -6.50
CA ARG A 74 -22.92 22.14 -7.27
C ARG A 74 -24.23 21.38 -7.44
N GLY A 75 -25.03 21.26 -6.37
CA GLY A 75 -26.33 20.61 -6.42
C GLY A 75 -27.37 21.29 -7.31
N ILE A 76 -27.22 22.59 -7.59
CA ILE A 76 -28.06 23.36 -8.53
C ILE A 76 -27.55 23.20 -9.96
N CYS A 77 -26.23 23.20 -10.16
CA CYS A 77 -25.58 23.18 -11.47
C CYS A 77 -25.47 21.78 -12.13
N GLN A 78 -25.32 20.70 -11.33
CA GLN A 78 -24.91 19.35 -11.78
C GLN A 78 -25.66 18.85 -13.03
N GLN A 79 -26.98 19.07 -13.11
CA GLN A 79 -27.82 18.60 -14.23
C GLN A 79 -27.99 19.61 -15.36
N VAL A 80 -27.87 20.91 -15.10
CA VAL A 80 -28.29 21.98 -16.03
C VAL A 80 -27.09 22.63 -16.74
N ASN A 81 -26.10 23.08 -15.99
CA ASN A 81 -24.92 23.76 -16.54
C ASN A 81 -23.73 23.58 -15.60
N ILE A 82 -22.86 22.62 -15.91
CA ILE A 82 -21.71 22.27 -15.08
C ILE A 82 -20.48 23.19 -15.33
N THR A 83 -20.37 23.86 -16.48
CA THR A 83 -19.25 24.79 -16.73
C THR A 83 -19.37 26.06 -15.89
N SER A 84 -20.60 26.49 -15.58
CA SER A 84 -20.91 27.55 -14.61
C SER A 84 -20.29 27.28 -13.22
N LEU A 85 -20.28 26.02 -12.78
CA LEU A 85 -19.56 25.61 -11.55
C LEU A 85 -18.04 25.67 -11.72
N GLU A 86 -17.51 25.31 -12.90
CA GLU A 86 -16.08 25.42 -13.17
C GLU A 86 -15.58 26.87 -13.13
N GLU A 87 -16.30 27.80 -13.75
CA GLU A 87 -15.94 29.21 -13.83
C GLU A 87 -15.93 29.86 -12.44
N VAL A 88 -16.96 29.60 -11.63
CA VAL A 88 -17.00 29.99 -10.22
C VAL A 88 -15.83 29.42 -9.41
N ILE A 89 -15.44 28.16 -9.64
CA ILE A 89 -14.31 27.53 -8.94
C ILE A 89 -12.95 28.06 -9.42
N LYS A 90 -12.80 28.35 -10.72
CA LYS A 90 -11.62 29.02 -11.29
C LYS A 90 -11.44 30.40 -10.67
N HIS A 91 -12.52 31.20 -10.59
CA HIS A 91 -12.53 32.51 -9.92
C HIS A 91 -12.17 32.42 -8.44
N PHE A 92 -12.77 31.47 -7.70
CA PHE A 92 -12.47 31.26 -6.28
C PHE A 92 -10.98 30.99 -6.01
N MET A 93 -10.38 30.08 -6.80
CA MET A 93 -8.95 29.77 -6.67
C MET A 93 -8.07 30.94 -7.09
N GLN A 94 -8.45 31.68 -8.14
CA GLN A 94 -7.70 32.85 -8.60
C GLN A 94 -7.69 33.96 -7.53
N MET A 95 -8.86 34.41 -7.09
CA MET A 95 -9.00 35.42 -6.03
C MET A 95 -8.26 35.02 -4.73
N ALA A 96 -8.32 33.75 -4.33
CA ALA A 96 -7.59 33.25 -3.16
C ALA A 96 -6.06 33.20 -3.36
N THR A 97 -5.58 33.01 -4.59
CA THR A 97 -4.15 33.04 -4.93
C THR A 97 -3.64 34.48 -4.94
N GLU A 98 -4.32 35.38 -5.65
CA GLU A 98 -3.97 36.80 -5.75
C GLU A 98 -3.89 37.47 -4.37
N LYS A 99 -4.83 37.18 -3.45
CA LYS A 99 -4.81 37.70 -2.08
C LYS A 99 -3.65 37.14 -1.24
N ALA A 100 -3.24 35.89 -1.48
CA ALA A 100 -2.09 35.29 -0.80
C ALA A 100 -0.75 35.83 -1.33
N GLU A 101 -0.65 36.07 -2.64
CA GLU A 101 0.52 36.69 -3.27
C GLU A 101 0.62 38.17 -2.87
N HIS A 102 -0.50 38.90 -2.80
CA HIS A 102 -0.54 40.26 -2.24
C HIS A 102 -0.06 40.29 -0.78
N ALA A 103 -0.54 39.38 0.08
CA ALA A 103 -0.11 39.30 1.47
C ALA A 103 1.38 38.93 1.63
N ARG A 104 1.91 38.07 0.76
CA ARG A 104 3.34 37.77 0.66
C ARG A 104 4.13 39.02 0.26
N ASN A 105 3.70 39.73 -0.77
CA ASN A 105 4.38 40.94 -1.25
C ASN A 105 4.34 42.06 -0.20
N GLN A 106 3.27 42.15 0.61
CA GLN A 106 3.23 43.04 1.77
C GLN A 106 4.19 42.63 2.89
N ALA A 107 4.31 41.32 3.19
CA ALA A 107 5.28 40.82 4.17
C ALA A 107 6.73 41.09 3.73
N GLN A 108 7.03 40.88 2.44
CA GLN A 108 8.33 41.18 1.85
C GLN A 108 8.60 42.69 1.79
N ALA A 109 7.64 43.53 1.40
CA ALA A 109 7.81 44.99 1.38
C ALA A 109 8.01 45.57 2.80
N LEU A 110 7.39 44.97 3.83
CA LEU A 110 7.64 45.32 5.23
C LEU A 110 9.04 44.90 5.68
N GLU A 111 9.50 43.71 5.28
CA GLU A 111 10.88 43.26 5.52
C GLU A 111 11.91 44.12 4.78
N GLU A 112 11.64 44.53 3.54
CA GLU A 112 12.51 45.42 2.76
C GLU A 112 12.57 46.83 3.37
N ALA A 113 11.45 47.35 3.89
CA ALA A 113 11.41 48.63 4.61
C ALA A 113 12.13 48.58 5.96
N LEU A 114 12.01 47.48 6.72
CA LEU A 114 12.77 47.23 7.95
C LEU A 114 14.24 46.88 7.65
N GLY A 115 14.54 46.38 6.45
CA GLY A 115 15.89 46.09 5.96
C GLY A 115 16.69 47.33 5.55
N VAL A 116 16.12 48.52 5.68
CA VAL A 116 16.83 49.82 5.63
C VAL A 116 17.25 50.28 7.04
N ASP A 117 17.06 49.46 8.09
CA ASP A 117 17.62 49.77 9.42
C ASP A 117 19.15 49.91 9.35
N ASP A 118 19.63 50.95 10.03
CA ASP A 118 21.02 51.40 10.02
C ASP A 118 21.99 50.31 10.53
N LEU A 119 23.21 50.26 9.97
CA LEU A 119 24.22 49.27 10.39
C LEU A 119 24.74 49.52 11.82
N GLU A 120 24.48 50.71 12.38
CA GLU A 120 24.75 51.07 13.78
C GLU A 120 23.53 50.88 14.71
N ALA A 121 22.36 50.46 14.19
CA ALA A 121 21.19 50.16 15.02
C ALA A 121 21.34 48.83 15.75
N ASP A 122 21.84 48.89 16.99
CA ASP A 122 22.02 47.74 17.87
C ASP A 122 20.77 46.82 17.91
N LYS A 123 20.97 45.53 17.60
CA LYS A 123 19.91 44.53 17.58
C LYS A 123 19.15 44.55 18.90
N ARG A 124 17.85 44.84 18.85
CA ARG A 124 17.00 44.95 20.04
C ARG A 124 17.24 43.75 20.97
N PRO A 125 17.40 43.96 22.30
CA PRO A 125 17.68 42.87 23.23
C PRO A 125 16.56 41.81 23.22
N GLU A 126 15.33 42.20 22.89
CA GLU A 126 14.19 41.31 22.65
C GLU A 126 14.43 40.35 21.46
N ASP A 127 14.95 40.84 20.33
CA ASP A 127 15.27 40.02 19.16
C ASP A 127 16.47 39.12 19.41
N LEU A 128 17.47 39.60 20.16
CA LEU A 128 18.59 38.78 20.60
C LEU A 128 18.10 37.62 21.49
N LEU A 129 17.29 37.91 22.52
CA LEU A 129 16.68 36.90 23.40
C LEU A 129 15.84 35.89 22.60
N LEU A 130 14.99 36.37 21.68
CA LEU A 130 14.18 35.50 20.84
C LEU A 130 15.04 34.62 19.92
N SER A 131 16.19 35.11 19.43
CA SER A 131 17.13 34.32 18.62
C SER A 131 17.84 33.20 19.40
N TYR A 132 18.01 33.35 20.73
CA TYR A 132 18.51 32.28 21.60
C TYR A 132 17.44 31.23 21.93
N VAL A 133 16.15 31.60 21.93
CA VAL A 133 15.03 30.67 22.20
C VAL A 133 14.57 29.94 20.92
N SER A 134 14.59 30.63 19.78
CA SER A 134 14.09 30.14 18.50
C SER A 134 14.95 30.64 17.34
N GLY A 135 15.36 29.74 16.43
CA GLY A 135 16.06 30.10 15.20
C GLY A 135 15.21 30.84 14.14
N GLU A 136 14.00 31.29 14.48
CA GLU A 136 13.09 32.05 13.60
C GLU A 136 13.55 33.51 13.50
N LYS A 137 13.97 33.91 12.30
CA LYS A 137 14.43 35.27 11.98
C LYS A 137 13.24 36.23 11.86
N GLY A 138 13.50 37.54 11.82
CA GLY A 138 12.45 38.56 11.62
C GLY A 138 11.56 38.27 10.40
N LYS A 139 12.16 37.87 9.27
CA LYS A 139 11.47 37.37 8.07
C LYS A 139 10.47 36.26 8.35
N ASP A 140 10.88 35.23 9.08
CA ASP A 140 10.02 34.08 9.40
C ASP A 140 8.83 34.50 10.26
N ARG A 141 8.96 35.58 11.06
CA ARG A 141 7.87 36.15 11.88
C ARG A 141 6.90 36.99 11.05
N SER A 142 7.37 37.86 10.15
CA SER A 142 6.49 38.64 9.27
C SER A 142 5.71 37.74 8.29
N ASP A 143 6.35 36.71 7.72
CA ASP A 143 5.69 35.66 6.92
C ASP A 143 4.72 34.80 7.75
N ARG A 144 4.91 34.69 9.07
CA ARG A 144 4.03 33.95 9.99
C ARG A 144 2.80 34.75 10.42
N GLU A 145 2.94 36.06 10.56
CA GLU A 145 1.84 36.98 10.89
C GLU A 145 0.99 37.34 9.67
N LEU A 146 1.61 37.83 8.59
CA LEU A 146 0.89 38.39 7.44
C LEU A 146 0.53 37.34 6.38
N ALA A 147 1.53 36.61 5.88
CA ALA A 147 1.36 35.72 4.73
C ALA A 147 0.75 34.35 5.12
N THR A 148 1.17 33.76 6.24
CA THR A 148 0.75 32.41 6.67
C THR A 148 -0.76 32.25 6.92
N PRO A 149 -1.52 33.22 7.46
CA PRO A 149 -2.99 33.13 7.50
C PRO A 149 -3.63 33.00 6.11
N TRP A 150 -3.10 33.69 5.10
CA TRP A 150 -3.56 33.58 3.72
C TRP A 150 -3.12 32.27 3.06
N PHE A 151 -1.89 31.80 3.30
CA PHE A 151 -1.47 30.47 2.85
C PHE A 151 -2.32 29.34 3.45
N LYS A 152 -2.70 29.43 4.73
CA LYS A 152 -3.64 28.48 5.37
C LYS A 152 -5.04 28.54 4.73
N PHE A 153 -5.53 29.73 4.38
CA PHE A 153 -6.80 29.92 3.68
C PHE A 153 -6.77 29.36 2.24
N LEU A 154 -5.71 29.63 1.50
CA LEU A 154 -5.49 29.12 0.13
C LEU A 154 -5.34 27.59 0.11
N TRP A 155 -4.64 27.01 1.09
CA TRP A 155 -4.58 25.56 1.28
C TRP A 155 -5.96 24.94 1.52
N GLU A 156 -6.74 25.45 2.48
CA GLU A 156 -8.07 24.90 2.77
C GLU A 156 -9.06 25.18 1.61
N THR A 157 -8.82 26.22 0.79
CA THR A 157 -9.50 26.47 -0.49
C THR A 157 -9.20 25.37 -1.51
N TYR A 158 -7.92 25.07 -1.81
CA TYR A 158 -7.55 23.97 -2.71
C TYR A 158 -8.14 22.63 -2.24
N ARG A 159 -8.00 22.33 -0.94
CA ARG A 159 -8.58 21.13 -0.34
C ARG A 159 -10.12 21.09 -0.48
N THR A 160 -10.80 22.20 -0.22
CA THR A 160 -12.25 22.31 -0.35
C THR A 160 -12.70 22.07 -1.79
N VAL A 161 -12.01 22.67 -2.76
CA VAL A 161 -12.28 22.43 -4.18
C VAL A 161 -12.08 20.95 -4.55
N LEU A 162 -10.98 20.32 -4.14
CA LEU A 162 -10.75 18.88 -4.37
C LEU A 162 -11.82 17.99 -3.70
N GLU A 163 -12.29 18.33 -2.50
CA GLU A 163 -13.38 17.62 -1.83
C GLU A 163 -14.74 17.78 -2.55
N ILE A 164 -14.96 18.91 -3.25
CA ILE A 164 -16.19 19.20 -4.02
C ILE A 164 -16.16 18.57 -5.42
N LEU A 165 -15.02 18.58 -6.10
CA LEU A 165 -14.86 18.10 -7.48
C LEU A 165 -14.74 16.57 -7.60
N ARG A 166 -14.41 15.86 -6.52
CA ARG A 166 -14.19 14.40 -6.54
C ARG A 166 -15.39 13.61 -7.08
N ASN A 167 -15.08 12.45 -7.64
CA ASN A 167 -16.04 11.46 -8.16
C ASN A 167 -17.06 12.07 -9.16
N ASN A 168 -16.60 12.93 -10.08
CA ASN A 168 -17.41 13.46 -11.17
C ASN A 168 -16.59 13.50 -12.47
N SER A 169 -16.97 12.68 -13.45
CA SER A 169 -16.24 12.50 -14.71
C SER A 169 -16.16 13.77 -15.55
N ARG A 170 -17.18 14.63 -15.49
CA ARG A 170 -17.20 15.91 -16.21
C ARG A 170 -16.22 16.95 -15.63
N LEU A 171 -15.73 16.74 -14.40
CA LEU A 171 -14.88 17.68 -13.67
C LEU A 171 -13.44 17.19 -13.47
N GLU A 172 -13.06 16.06 -14.08
CA GLU A 172 -11.72 15.46 -13.91
C GLU A 172 -10.59 16.41 -14.32
N CYS A 173 -10.75 17.15 -15.42
CA CYS A 173 -9.76 18.13 -15.89
C CYS A 173 -9.55 19.25 -14.85
N LEU A 174 -10.63 19.80 -14.30
CA LEU A 174 -10.56 20.83 -13.26
C LEU A 174 -10.00 20.29 -11.94
N TYR A 175 -10.32 19.03 -11.59
CA TYR A 175 -9.74 18.34 -10.43
C TYR A 175 -8.22 18.17 -10.58
N ALA A 176 -7.75 17.69 -11.73
CA ALA A 176 -6.32 17.54 -12.03
C ALA A 176 -5.60 18.89 -12.01
N MET A 177 -6.14 19.92 -12.67
CA MET A 177 -5.61 21.29 -12.63
C MET A 177 -5.52 21.83 -11.20
N THR A 178 -6.54 21.58 -10.37
CA THR A 178 -6.55 21.98 -8.94
C THR A 178 -5.44 21.25 -8.16
N ALA A 179 -5.27 19.94 -8.37
CA ALA A 179 -4.23 19.17 -7.72
C ALA A 179 -2.82 19.65 -8.13
N HIS A 180 -2.60 19.92 -9.42
CA HIS A 180 -1.33 20.45 -9.94
C HIS A 180 -1.02 21.83 -9.34
N ARG A 181 -1.99 22.75 -9.31
CA ARG A 181 -1.83 24.06 -8.65
C ARG A 181 -1.53 23.92 -7.16
N ALA A 182 -2.19 22.99 -6.47
CA ALA A 182 -1.95 22.74 -5.05
C ALA A 182 -0.55 22.13 -4.79
N PHE A 183 -0.04 21.26 -5.66
CA PHE A 183 1.35 20.77 -5.59
C PHE A 183 2.36 21.91 -5.83
N GLN A 184 2.15 22.74 -6.85
CA GLN A 184 3.05 23.86 -7.16
C GLN A 184 3.02 24.94 -6.08
N PHE A 185 1.87 25.21 -5.46
CA PHE A 185 1.77 26.00 -4.23
C PHE A 185 2.62 25.39 -3.09
N CYS A 186 2.51 24.08 -2.85
CA CYS A 186 3.30 23.43 -1.81
C CYS A 186 4.82 23.50 -2.09
N LYS A 187 5.22 23.45 -3.37
CA LYS A 187 6.61 23.65 -3.83
C LYS A 187 7.10 25.08 -3.58
N GLN A 188 6.39 26.06 -4.15
CA GLN A 188 6.73 27.49 -4.12
C GLN A 188 6.88 28.04 -2.70
N TYR A 189 6.07 27.54 -1.76
CA TYR A 189 6.05 27.97 -0.35
C TYR A 189 6.66 26.93 0.62
N LYS A 190 7.33 25.89 0.11
CA LYS A 190 7.96 24.79 0.87
C LYS A 190 7.06 24.13 1.95
N ARG A 191 5.75 24.05 1.69
CA ARG A 191 4.71 23.57 2.63
C ARG A 191 4.64 22.03 2.67
N THR A 192 5.67 21.41 3.25
CA THR A 192 5.80 19.93 3.25
C THR A 192 4.71 19.21 4.05
N THR A 193 4.12 19.83 5.06
CA THR A 193 3.02 19.28 5.88
C THR A 193 1.73 19.19 5.08
N GLU A 194 1.38 20.26 4.38
CA GLU A 194 0.25 20.37 3.47
C GLU A 194 0.43 19.44 2.27
N PHE A 195 1.65 19.31 1.73
CA PHE A 195 1.97 18.38 0.64
C PHE A 195 1.68 16.91 0.99
N ARG A 196 2.17 16.41 2.14
CA ARG A 196 1.89 15.03 2.60
C ARG A 196 0.38 14.79 2.71
N ARG A 197 -0.34 15.74 3.32
CA ARG A 197 -1.79 15.69 3.48
C ARG A 197 -2.54 15.73 2.14
N LEU A 198 -2.03 16.46 1.15
CA LEU A 198 -2.57 16.49 -0.21
C LEU A 198 -2.45 15.12 -0.89
N CYS A 199 -1.29 14.48 -0.81
CA CYS A 199 -1.07 13.14 -1.36
C CYS A 199 -2.04 12.12 -0.75
N GLU A 200 -2.24 12.18 0.58
CA GLU A 200 -3.22 11.34 1.29
C GLU A 200 -4.67 11.62 0.90
N ILE A 201 -5.06 12.89 0.68
CA ILE A 201 -6.40 13.23 0.16
C ILE A 201 -6.60 12.60 -1.23
N ILE A 202 -5.63 12.70 -2.13
CA ILE A 202 -5.75 12.17 -3.51
C ILE A 202 -5.66 10.62 -3.51
N ARG A 203 -4.97 9.97 -2.55
CA ARG A 203 -5.09 8.51 -2.30
C ARG A 203 -6.47 8.12 -1.82
N ASN A 204 -7.00 8.83 -0.83
CA ASN A 204 -8.34 8.57 -0.28
C ASN A 204 -9.43 8.79 -1.34
N HIS A 205 -9.29 9.76 -2.24
CA HIS A 205 -10.20 9.93 -3.37
C HIS A 205 -10.14 8.76 -4.37
N LEU A 206 -8.95 8.25 -4.72
CA LEU A 206 -8.82 7.05 -5.57
C LEU A 206 -9.36 5.78 -4.89
N SER A 207 -9.13 5.63 -3.59
CA SER A 207 -9.70 4.52 -2.79
C SER A 207 -11.23 4.57 -2.76
N ASN A 208 -11.82 5.74 -2.53
CA ASN A 208 -13.27 5.94 -2.60
C ASN A 208 -13.82 5.66 -4.01
N LEU A 209 -13.12 6.07 -5.08
CA LEU A 209 -13.49 5.77 -6.46
C LEU A 209 -13.53 4.26 -6.73
N ASN A 210 -12.65 3.47 -6.10
CA ASN A 210 -12.63 2.01 -6.21
C ASN A 210 -13.73 1.32 -5.37
N LYS A 211 -14.04 1.89 -4.19
CA LYS A 211 -15.02 1.34 -3.23
C LYS A 211 -16.47 1.54 -3.70
N TYR A 212 -16.78 2.70 -4.26
CA TYR A 212 -18.16 3.07 -4.65
C TYR A 212 -18.32 3.00 -6.18
N ARG A 213 -18.38 1.78 -6.73
CA ARG A 213 -18.38 1.55 -8.19
C ARG A 213 -19.66 2.03 -8.89
N ASP A 214 -20.78 1.99 -8.19
CA ASP A 214 -22.13 2.19 -8.75
C ASP A 214 -22.61 3.65 -8.72
N GLN A 215 -21.70 4.60 -8.45
CA GLN A 215 -22.03 6.02 -8.44
C GLN A 215 -22.30 6.54 -9.86
N ARG A 216 -23.39 7.31 -10.02
CA ARG A 216 -23.65 8.08 -11.25
C ARG A 216 -22.58 9.17 -11.41
N ASP A 217 -22.29 9.52 -12.66
CA ASP A 217 -21.23 10.44 -13.07
C ASP A 217 -19.80 10.05 -12.60
N ARG A 218 -19.55 8.77 -12.27
CA ARG A 218 -18.25 8.28 -11.79
C ARG A 218 -17.17 8.28 -12.89
N PRO A 219 -15.95 8.78 -12.62
CA PRO A 219 -14.76 8.59 -13.46
C PRO A 219 -14.48 7.12 -13.80
N ASP A 220 -14.27 6.83 -15.09
CA ASP A 220 -13.92 5.48 -15.57
C ASP A 220 -12.46 5.40 -15.99
N LEU A 221 -11.66 4.66 -15.21
CA LEU A 221 -10.24 4.45 -15.43
C LEU A 221 -9.93 3.51 -16.62
N THR A 222 -10.93 2.90 -17.26
CA THR A 222 -10.73 2.19 -18.54
C THR A 222 -10.50 3.15 -19.69
N VAL A 223 -11.09 4.36 -19.62
CA VAL A 223 -10.99 5.44 -20.61
C VAL A 223 -9.57 6.01 -20.64
N PRO A 224 -8.89 6.08 -21.80
CA PRO A 224 -7.50 6.53 -21.88
C PRO A 224 -7.26 7.97 -21.39
N GLU A 225 -8.23 8.86 -21.58
CA GLU A 225 -8.13 10.29 -21.22
C GLU A 225 -8.22 10.49 -19.70
N SER A 226 -9.23 9.90 -19.06
CA SER A 226 -9.34 9.84 -17.59
C SER A 226 -8.10 9.21 -16.96
N LEU A 227 -7.65 8.04 -17.48
CA LEU A 227 -6.43 7.40 -16.99
C LEU A 227 -5.19 8.32 -17.12
N GLN A 228 -5.07 9.06 -18.23
CA GLN A 228 -3.99 10.01 -18.45
C GLN A 228 -4.01 11.13 -17.40
N LEU A 229 -5.18 11.73 -17.10
CA LEU A 229 -5.30 12.78 -16.08
C LEU A 229 -4.90 12.30 -14.68
N TYR A 230 -5.32 11.09 -14.29
CA TYR A 230 -4.93 10.48 -13.02
C TYR A 230 -3.42 10.16 -12.98
N LEU A 231 -2.85 9.65 -14.09
CA LEU A 231 -1.41 9.39 -14.19
C LEU A 231 -0.58 10.68 -14.11
N ASP A 232 -0.91 11.70 -14.89
CA ASP A 232 -0.15 12.96 -14.91
C ASP A 232 -0.20 13.65 -13.54
N THR A 233 -1.32 13.54 -12.83
CA THR A 233 -1.44 13.98 -11.42
C THR A 233 -0.49 13.21 -10.49
N ARG A 234 -0.31 11.89 -10.67
CA ARG A 234 0.66 11.10 -9.89
C ARG A 234 2.12 11.35 -10.30
N PHE A 235 2.38 11.61 -11.57
CA PHE A 235 3.72 11.99 -12.04
C PHE A 235 4.13 13.37 -11.55
N GLU A 236 3.20 14.33 -11.48
CA GLU A 236 3.46 15.64 -10.88
C GLU A 236 3.66 15.55 -9.36
N GLN A 237 2.84 14.73 -8.68
CA GLN A 237 3.04 14.36 -7.26
C GLN A 237 4.46 13.81 -7.02
N LEU A 238 4.93 12.87 -7.86
CA LEU A 238 6.27 12.29 -7.77
C LEU A 238 7.39 13.32 -8.00
N LYS A 239 7.29 14.17 -9.04
CA LYS A 239 8.26 15.25 -9.28
C LYS A 239 8.39 16.15 -8.06
N VAL A 240 7.28 16.73 -7.62
CA VAL A 240 7.28 17.70 -6.51
C VAL A 240 7.69 17.05 -5.18
N ALA A 241 7.40 15.76 -4.98
CA ALA A 241 7.91 15.02 -3.81
C ALA A 241 9.45 14.92 -3.81
N THR A 242 10.09 14.69 -4.96
CA THR A 242 11.57 14.71 -5.06
C THR A 242 12.16 16.11 -4.96
N GLU A 243 11.51 17.13 -5.53
CA GLU A 243 11.94 18.54 -5.45
C GLU A 243 11.77 19.15 -4.05
N LEU A 244 10.91 18.58 -3.20
CA LEU A 244 10.78 18.88 -1.77
C LEU A 244 11.61 17.94 -0.88
N GLU A 245 12.44 17.07 -1.46
CA GLU A 245 13.29 16.08 -0.75
C GLU A 245 12.50 15.12 0.17
N LEU A 246 11.21 14.92 -0.12
CA LEU A 246 10.31 14.06 0.64
C LEU A 246 10.41 12.59 0.18
N TRP A 247 11.61 12.01 0.28
CA TRP A 247 11.96 10.70 -0.30
C TRP A 247 11.00 9.55 0.05
N GLN A 248 10.48 9.52 1.27
CA GLN A 248 9.44 8.54 1.67
C GLN A 248 8.12 8.73 0.92
N GLU A 249 7.69 9.98 0.73
CA GLU A 249 6.46 10.32 0.01
C GLU A 249 6.64 10.18 -1.50
N ALA A 250 7.85 10.42 -2.02
CA ALA A 250 8.21 10.10 -3.40
C ALA A 250 8.14 8.59 -3.68
N PHE A 251 8.64 7.74 -2.76
CA PHE A 251 8.50 6.28 -2.88
C PHE A 251 7.03 5.83 -2.79
N ARG A 252 6.22 6.37 -1.86
CA ARG A 252 4.76 6.13 -1.85
C ARG A 252 4.07 6.59 -3.14
N SER A 253 4.56 7.65 -3.78
CA SER A 253 4.06 8.13 -5.08
C SER A 253 4.41 7.20 -6.24
N VAL A 254 5.57 6.52 -6.17
CA VAL A 254 5.93 5.42 -7.08
C VAL A 254 5.00 4.22 -6.87
N GLU A 255 4.70 3.84 -5.63
CA GLU A 255 3.70 2.80 -5.31
C GLU A 255 2.30 3.19 -5.82
N ASP A 256 1.88 4.46 -5.71
CA ASP A 256 0.61 4.95 -6.25
C ASP A 256 0.51 4.81 -7.79
N ILE A 257 1.59 5.15 -8.51
CA ILE A 257 1.66 5.03 -9.99
C ILE A 257 1.55 3.57 -10.40
N TYR A 258 2.33 2.69 -9.76
CA TYR A 258 2.32 1.26 -10.05
C TYR A 258 0.95 0.63 -9.74
N GLY A 259 0.38 0.92 -8.56
CA GLY A 259 -0.93 0.44 -8.14
C GLY A 259 -2.06 0.86 -9.09
N LEU A 260 -2.06 2.10 -9.57
CA LEU A 260 -3.01 2.58 -10.57
C LEU A 260 -2.93 1.78 -11.88
N MET A 261 -1.73 1.38 -12.32
CA MET A 261 -1.56 0.57 -13.53
C MET A 261 -1.92 -0.91 -13.31
N CYS A 262 -1.67 -1.48 -12.13
CA CYS A 262 -2.17 -2.80 -11.74
C CYS A 262 -3.70 -2.86 -11.73
N MET A 263 -4.39 -1.80 -11.32
CA MET A 263 -5.86 -1.73 -11.37
C MET A 263 -6.42 -1.80 -12.79
N VAL A 264 -5.74 -1.18 -13.77
CA VAL A 264 -6.23 -1.07 -15.16
C VAL A 264 -5.62 -2.13 -16.10
N LYS A 265 -4.60 -2.87 -15.65
CA LYS A 265 -3.85 -3.88 -16.42
C LYS A 265 -3.30 -3.36 -17.76
N LYS A 266 -2.72 -2.16 -17.73
CA LYS A 266 -2.04 -1.52 -18.88
C LYS A 266 -0.65 -1.04 -18.45
N LYS A 267 0.22 -0.68 -19.41
CA LYS A 267 1.52 -0.01 -19.12
C LYS A 267 1.48 1.46 -19.58
N PRO A 268 2.11 2.41 -18.85
CA PRO A 268 2.14 3.82 -19.25
C PRO A 268 2.85 4.08 -20.58
N LYS A 269 2.63 5.28 -21.15
CA LYS A 269 3.37 5.78 -22.31
C LYS A 269 4.88 5.82 -22.00
N ALA A 270 5.71 5.47 -22.99
CA ALA A 270 7.17 5.36 -22.80
C ALA A 270 7.83 6.66 -22.30
N SER A 271 7.31 7.84 -22.68
CA SER A 271 7.75 9.14 -22.16
C SER A 271 7.57 9.29 -20.65
N LEU A 272 6.44 8.85 -20.10
CA LEU A 272 6.19 8.81 -18.66
C LEU A 272 7.09 7.77 -17.96
N MET A 273 7.35 6.63 -18.60
CA MET A 273 8.29 5.63 -18.06
C MET A 273 9.73 6.15 -17.93
N VAL A 274 10.19 7.02 -18.83
CA VAL A 274 11.50 7.70 -18.69
C VAL A 274 11.53 8.57 -17.43
N ILE A 275 10.46 9.33 -17.15
CA ILE A 275 10.34 10.13 -15.93
C ILE A 275 10.29 9.23 -14.68
N TYR A 276 9.55 8.10 -14.75
CA TYR A 276 9.44 7.12 -13.67
C TYR A 276 10.80 6.57 -13.24
N TYR A 277 11.59 6.03 -14.19
CA TYR A 277 12.90 5.49 -13.87
C TYR A 277 13.91 6.59 -13.48
N SER A 278 13.82 7.78 -14.08
CA SER A 278 14.64 8.94 -13.66
C SER A 278 14.44 9.28 -12.18
N LYS A 279 13.19 9.38 -11.72
CA LYS A 279 12.90 9.66 -10.30
C LYS A 279 13.18 8.48 -9.38
N LEU A 280 13.09 7.23 -9.86
CA LEU A 280 13.60 6.06 -9.12
C LEU A 280 15.12 6.11 -8.92
N LEU A 281 15.90 6.62 -9.88
CA LEU A 281 17.34 6.75 -9.74
C LEU A 281 17.72 7.69 -8.59
N GLU A 282 17.07 8.86 -8.53
CA GLU A 282 17.21 9.81 -7.41
C GLU A 282 16.86 9.16 -6.06
N ILE A 283 15.69 8.51 -5.98
CA ILE A 283 15.21 7.87 -4.75
C ILE A 283 16.17 6.77 -4.26
N PHE A 284 16.61 5.86 -5.15
CA PHE A 284 17.50 4.76 -4.75
C PHE A 284 18.95 5.20 -4.49
N TRP A 285 19.39 6.31 -5.07
CA TRP A 285 20.67 6.94 -4.73
C TRP A 285 20.62 7.48 -3.29
N MET A 286 19.60 8.27 -2.98
CA MET A 286 19.42 8.87 -1.65
C MET A 286 19.10 7.83 -0.56
N SER A 287 18.47 6.69 -0.91
CA SER A 287 18.29 5.56 0.03
C SER A 287 19.49 4.60 0.10
N SER A 288 20.64 4.96 -0.48
CA SER A 288 21.87 4.15 -0.57
C SER A 288 21.64 2.71 -1.06
N SER A 289 20.63 2.52 -1.90
CA SER A 289 20.15 1.20 -2.35
C SER A 289 20.72 0.88 -3.72
N HIS A 290 22.06 0.80 -3.79
CA HIS A 290 22.84 0.80 -5.04
C HIS A 290 22.42 -0.28 -6.04
N LEU A 291 22.05 -1.49 -5.58
CA LEU A 291 21.52 -2.56 -6.43
C LEU A 291 20.25 -2.14 -7.19
N TYR A 292 19.31 -1.50 -6.50
CA TYR A 292 18.06 -1.02 -7.10
C TYR A 292 18.29 0.19 -8.03
N HIS A 293 19.24 1.06 -7.68
CA HIS A 293 19.70 2.15 -8.56
C HIS A 293 20.29 1.60 -9.87
N ALA A 294 21.14 0.57 -9.80
CA ALA A 294 21.73 -0.09 -10.98
C ALA A 294 20.67 -0.77 -11.88
N TYR A 295 19.72 -1.49 -11.27
CA TYR A 295 18.59 -2.06 -12.01
C TYR A 295 17.69 -0.97 -12.62
N ALA A 296 17.43 0.15 -11.94
CA ALA A 296 16.67 1.27 -12.49
C ALA A 296 17.38 1.92 -13.70
N TRP A 297 18.71 2.07 -13.65
CA TRP A 297 19.52 2.51 -14.79
C TRP A 297 19.36 1.57 -15.99
N PHE A 298 19.47 0.27 -15.75
CA PHE A 298 19.37 -0.75 -16.78
C PHE A 298 17.98 -0.79 -17.45
N LYS A 299 16.90 -0.58 -16.68
CA LYS A 299 15.55 -0.40 -17.23
C LYS A 299 15.46 0.90 -18.04
N LEU A 300 15.96 2.03 -17.51
CA LEU A 300 15.98 3.31 -18.22
C LEU A 300 16.70 3.23 -19.58
N PHE A 301 17.91 2.65 -19.61
CA PHE A 301 18.66 2.35 -20.83
C PHE A 301 17.83 1.49 -21.81
N SER A 302 17.22 0.42 -21.33
CA SER A 302 16.38 -0.47 -22.15
C SER A 302 15.19 0.28 -22.77
N PHE A 303 14.55 1.18 -22.02
CA PHE A 303 13.46 2.02 -22.53
C PHE A 303 13.96 3.06 -23.54
N GLN A 304 15.09 3.74 -23.26
CA GLN A 304 15.64 4.76 -24.16
C GLN A 304 16.14 4.15 -25.47
N LYS A 305 16.87 3.02 -25.43
CA LYS A 305 17.35 2.27 -26.60
C LYS A 305 16.22 1.75 -27.50
N ASN A 306 15.09 1.32 -26.90
CA ASN A 306 13.98 0.72 -27.66
C ASN A 306 12.94 1.74 -28.16
N PHE A 307 12.72 2.85 -27.45
CA PHE A 307 11.62 3.78 -27.76
C PHE A 307 12.06 5.18 -28.21
N ASN A 308 13.28 5.64 -27.90
CA ASN A 308 13.73 6.97 -28.32
C ASN A 308 14.53 6.92 -29.64
N LYS A 309 13.82 7.09 -30.76
CA LYS A 309 14.42 7.14 -32.10
C LYS A 309 15.36 8.34 -32.34
N ASN A 310 15.30 9.36 -31.48
CA ASN A 310 16.08 10.60 -31.61
C ASN A 310 17.28 10.63 -30.64
N LEU A 311 17.65 9.49 -30.06
CA LEU A 311 18.74 9.38 -29.09
C LEU A 311 20.10 9.51 -29.79
N ASN A 312 20.88 10.51 -29.40
CA ASN A 312 22.26 10.72 -29.86
C ASN A 312 23.16 9.56 -29.39
N HIS A 313 24.13 9.14 -30.21
CA HIS A 313 25.09 8.09 -29.85
C HIS A 313 25.89 8.47 -28.59
N LYS A 314 26.25 9.75 -28.41
CA LYS A 314 26.96 10.22 -27.21
C LYS A 314 26.08 10.07 -25.95
N ASP A 315 24.81 10.44 -26.05
CA ASP A 315 23.83 10.28 -24.97
C ASP A 315 23.66 8.79 -24.61
N LEU A 316 23.42 7.93 -25.61
CA LEU A 316 23.31 6.47 -25.43
C LEU A 316 24.55 5.87 -24.77
N GLN A 317 25.75 6.29 -25.19
CA GLN A 317 27.02 5.81 -24.66
C GLN A 317 27.25 6.24 -23.22
N LEU A 318 26.89 7.47 -22.88
CA LEU A 318 26.99 7.99 -21.52
C LEU A 318 25.97 7.30 -20.58
N ILE A 319 24.76 7.01 -21.05
CA ILE A 319 23.78 6.17 -20.32
C ILE A 319 24.33 4.74 -20.14
N ALA A 320 24.88 4.11 -21.19
CA ALA A 320 25.44 2.76 -21.11
C ALA A 320 26.59 2.68 -20.08
N SER A 321 27.53 3.63 -20.11
CA SER A 321 28.59 3.72 -19.11
C SER A 321 28.04 3.93 -17.70
N SER A 322 27.00 4.75 -17.53
CA SER A 322 26.34 4.95 -16.23
C SER A 322 25.74 3.65 -15.68
N VAL A 323 25.10 2.85 -16.54
CA VAL A 323 24.52 1.55 -16.16
C VAL A 323 25.61 0.58 -15.68
N VAL A 324 26.71 0.47 -16.43
CA VAL A 324 27.82 -0.44 -16.09
C VAL A 324 28.51 0.00 -14.80
N LEU A 325 28.80 1.30 -14.64
CA LEU A 325 29.43 1.83 -13.42
C LEU A 325 28.52 1.70 -12.19
N ALA A 326 27.20 1.91 -12.34
CA ALA A 326 26.23 1.66 -11.29
C ALA A 326 26.11 0.17 -10.91
N ALA A 327 26.27 -0.75 -11.86
CA ALA A 327 26.27 -2.19 -11.57
C ALA A 327 27.57 -2.65 -10.90
N LEU A 328 28.72 -2.09 -11.29
CA LEU A 328 30.00 -2.30 -10.60
C LEU A 328 29.98 -1.73 -9.17
N MET A 329 29.35 -0.57 -8.95
CA MET A 329 29.18 0.07 -7.62
C MET A 329 28.60 -0.87 -6.55
N VAL A 330 27.82 -1.87 -6.95
CA VAL A 330 27.22 -2.87 -6.04
C VAL A 330 28.31 -3.81 -5.50
N PRO A 331 28.45 -3.99 -4.18
CA PRO A 331 29.37 -4.97 -3.61
C PRO A 331 29.07 -6.41 -4.09
N PRO A 332 30.09 -7.28 -4.26
CA PRO A 332 29.94 -8.67 -4.68
C PRO A 332 29.42 -9.62 -3.58
N TYR A 333 28.97 -9.08 -2.43
CA TYR A 333 28.41 -9.82 -1.30
C TYR A 333 27.18 -9.13 -0.73
N ASP A 334 26.22 -9.93 -0.23
CA ASP A 334 25.05 -9.43 0.47
C ASP A 334 25.36 -9.08 1.93
N ARG A 335 24.62 -8.12 2.50
CA ARG A 335 24.77 -7.66 3.89
C ARG A 335 23.89 -8.40 4.90
N SER A 336 23.39 -9.57 4.51
CA SER A 336 22.43 -10.38 5.25
C SER A 336 23.06 -11.21 6.38
N TYR A 337 24.40 -11.29 6.46
CA TYR A 337 25.06 -12.12 7.47
C TYR A 337 24.96 -11.52 8.88
N GLY A 338 24.40 -12.30 9.81
CA GLY A 338 24.15 -11.87 11.19
C GLY A 338 22.79 -11.19 11.41
N ALA A 339 21.96 -11.03 10.36
CA ALA A 339 20.56 -10.64 10.51
C ALA A 339 19.73 -11.79 11.11
N SER A 340 18.69 -11.44 11.87
CA SER A 340 17.71 -12.40 12.40
C SER A 340 16.77 -12.94 11.31
N HIS A 341 16.09 -14.07 11.57
CA HIS A 341 15.12 -14.66 10.64
C HIS A 341 14.04 -13.65 10.22
N LEU A 342 13.52 -12.86 11.18
CA LEU A 342 12.50 -11.84 10.95
C LEU A 342 13.01 -10.70 10.07
N GLU A 343 14.26 -10.27 10.23
CA GLU A 343 14.89 -9.26 9.36
C GLU A 343 15.07 -9.81 7.94
N LEU A 344 15.49 -11.06 7.78
CA LEU A 344 15.64 -11.73 6.49
C LEU A 344 14.30 -11.93 5.76
N GLU A 345 13.20 -12.19 6.48
CA GLU A 345 11.85 -12.26 5.91
C GLU A 345 11.34 -10.88 5.46
N ASN A 346 11.51 -9.86 6.32
CA ASN A 346 11.17 -8.47 5.99
C ASN A 346 11.99 -7.95 4.79
N GLU A 347 13.28 -8.29 4.70
CA GLU A 347 14.13 -7.92 3.57
C GLU A 347 13.73 -8.64 2.29
N LYS A 348 13.32 -9.92 2.35
CA LYS A 348 12.76 -10.64 1.19
C LYS A 348 11.45 -10.02 0.71
N GLU A 349 10.50 -9.71 1.60
CA GLU A 349 9.23 -9.09 1.21
C GLU A 349 9.46 -7.71 0.60
N ARG A 350 10.33 -6.89 1.21
CA ARG A 350 10.77 -5.60 0.67
C ARG A 350 11.43 -5.74 -0.70
N SER A 351 12.31 -6.72 -0.88
CA SER A 351 13.02 -6.96 -2.15
C SER A 351 12.07 -7.41 -3.27
N LEU A 352 11.10 -8.26 -2.95
CA LEU A 352 10.03 -8.64 -3.89
C LEU A 352 9.15 -7.44 -4.24
N ARG A 353 8.75 -6.62 -3.25
CA ARG A 353 7.95 -5.40 -3.47
C ARG A 353 8.67 -4.42 -4.39
N VAL A 354 9.93 -4.10 -4.10
CA VAL A 354 10.78 -3.21 -4.91
C VAL A 354 11.08 -3.80 -6.29
N GLY A 355 11.29 -5.12 -6.39
CA GLY A 355 11.50 -5.81 -7.66
C GLY A 355 10.32 -5.68 -8.62
N ASN A 356 9.08 -5.78 -8.10
CA ASN A 356 7.87 -5.54 -8.89
C ASN A 356 7.80 -4.10 -9.43
N LEU A 357 8.13 -3.10 -8.59
CA LEU A 357 8.16 -1.67 -8.98
C LEU A 357 9.20 -1.41 -10.09
N ILE A 358 10.41 -1.97 -9.98
CA ILE A 358 11.48 -1.75 -10.95
C ILE A 358 11.26 -2.53 -12.25
N SER A 359 10.71 -3.74 -12.20
CA SER A 359 10.36 -4.49 -13.41
C SER A 359 9.06 -4.02 -14.07
N PHE A 360 8.25 -3.23 -13.35
CA PHE A 360 6.92 -2.77 -13.75
C PHE A 360 6.04 -3.94 -14.25
N ASP A 361 6.00 -5.01 -13.43
CA ASP A 361 5.26 -6.23 -13.76
C ASP A 361 3.80 -6.17 -13.31
N VAL A 362 3.02 -5.47 -14.12
CA VAL A 362 1.56 -5.30 -14.00
C VAL A 362 0.81 -6.64 -13.93
N GLU A 363 1.39 -7.75 -14.41
CA GLU A 363 0.76 -9.08 -14.46
C GLU A 363 1.52 -10.14 -13.65
N SER A 364 2.02 -9.77 -12.46
CA SER A 364 2.67 -10.63 -11.45
C SER A 364 2.22 -12.10 -11.46
N LYS A 365 2.91 -12.94 -12.24
CA LYS A 365 2.84 -14.41 -12.12
C LYS A 365 3.75 -14.83 -10.97
N PRO A 366 3.29 -15.70 -10.04
CA PRO A 366 4.08 -16.02 -8.84
C PRO A 366 5.31 -16.90 -9.15
N GLU A 367 5.31 -17.60 -10.28
CA GLU A 367 6.23 -18.73 -10.56
C GLU A 367 7.64 -18.30 -11.02
N ASN A 368 7.80 -17.12 -11.63
CA ASN A 368 9.08 -16.64 -12.20
C ASN A 368 9.63 -15.41 -11.46
N LYS A 369 9.53 -15.37 -10.13
CA LYS A 369 10.02 -14.24 -9.31
C LYS A 369 11.47 -14.42 -8.90
N GLU A 370 12.38 -14.20 -9.85
CA GLU A 370 13.81 -14.08 -9.57
C GLU A 370 14.07 -12.95 -8.56
N VAL A 371 14.89 -13.23 -7.55
CA VAL A 371 15.40 -12.20 -6.63
C VAL A 371 16.44 -11.37 -7.38
N LEU A 372 16.24 -10.05 -7.42
CA LEU A 372 17.20 -9.12 -8.02
C LEU A 372 18.57 -9.29 -7.35
N SER A 373 19.61 -9.59 -8.14
CA SER A 373 20.96 -9.88 -7.63
C SER A 373 22.03 -9.22 -8.52
N ARG A 374 23.22 -9.00 -7.97
CA ARG A 374 24.34 -8.42 -8.73
C ARG A 374 24.76 -9.33 -9.89
N SER A 375 24.88 -10.64 -9.66
CA SER A 375 25.28 -11.61 -10.68
C SER A 375 24.26 -11.71 -11.80
N SER A 376 22.96 -11.79 -11.48
CA SER A 376 21.88 -11.71 -12.47
C SER A 376 21.97 -10.42 -13.29
N LEU A 377 22.19 -9.27 -12.66
CA LEU A 377 22.33 -7.99 -13.36
C LEU A 377 23.51 -8.00 -14.35
N LEU A 378 24.71 -8.43 -13.95
CA LEU A 378 25.88 -8.42 -14.83
C LEU A 378 25.69 -9.35 -16.05
N LEU A 379 25.14 -10.55 -15.83
CA LEU A 379 24.77 -11.46 -16.92
C LEU A 379 23.77 -10.81 -17.90
N ASP A 380 22.80 -10.06 -17.38
CA ASP A 380 21.78 -9.36 -18.17
C ASP A 380 22.35 -8.13 -18.94
N LEU A 381 23.43 -7.50 -18.43
CA LEU A 381 24.20 -6.46 -19.14
C LEU A 381 25.01 -7.02 -20.31
N VAL A 382 25.62 -8.20 -20.13
CA VAL A 382 26.33 -8.93 -21.20
C VAL A 382 25.32 -9.38 -22.25
N PHE A 383 24.26 -10.10 -21.85
CA PHE A 383 23.27 -10.68 -22.75
C PHE A 383 22.55 -9.65 -23.64
N LYS A 384 22.22 -8.46 -23.09
CA LYS A 384 21.53 -7.40 -23.85
C LYS A 384 22.47 -6.44 -24.59
N GLY A 385 23.78 -6.70 -24.59
CA GLY A 385 24.78 -5.87 -25.26
C GLY A 385 24.75 -4.42 -24.76
N VAL A 386 24.89 -4.23 -23.44
CA VAL A 386 25.08 -2.90 -22.84
C VAL A 386 26.55 -2.50 -22.91
N LEU A 387 27.46 -3.45 -22.65
CA LEU A 387 28.92 -3.26 -22.70
C LEU A 387 29.45 -2.85 -24.09
N THR A 388 28.75 -3.20 -25.17
CA THR A 388 29.08 -2.77 -26.54
C THR A 388 28.63 -1.34 -26.86
N CYS A 389 27.76 -0.75 -26.04
CA CYS A 389 27.33 0.65 -26.17
C CYS A 389 28.14 1.60 -25.27
N ALA A 390 28.92 1.11 -24.30
CA ALA A 390 29.64 1.92 -23.33
C ALA A 390 30.88 2.64 -23.90
N THR A 391 31.50 3.51 -23.10
CA THR A 391 32.85 4.04 -23.38
C THR A 391 33.89 2.94 -23.20
N PRO A 392 34.97 2.90 -24.03
CA PRO A 392 35.96 1.83 -23.97
C PRO A 392 36.60 1.71 -22.58
N GLU A 393 36.91 2.84 -21.93
CA GLU A 393 37.48 2.87 -20.57
C GLU A 393 36.62 2.14 -19.52
N VAL A 394 35.31 2.11 -19.72
CA VAL A 394 34.34 1.48 -18.79
C VAL A 394 34.15 0.00 -19.13
N LYS A 395 34.27 -0.37 -20.41
CA LYS A 395 34.33 -1.77 -20.85
C LYS A 395 35.61 -2.44 -20.35
N ASP A 396 36.75 -1.77 -20.51
CA ASP A 396 38.06 -2.25 -20.04
C ASP A 396 38.06 -2.39 -18.51
N LEU A 397 37.49 -1.40 -17.78
CA LEU A 397 37.32 -1.47 -16.33
C LEU A 397 36.43 -2.64 -15.87
N TYR A 398 35.35 -2.95 -16.59
CA TYR A 398 34.52 -4.12 -16.31
C TYR A 398 35.33 -5.42 -16.43
N GLN A 399 36.06 -5.58 -17.55
CA GLN A 399 36.87 -6.77 -17.82
C GLN A 399 37.96 -6.96 -16.75
N ILE A 400 38.66 -5.90 -16.37
CA ILE A 400 39.73 -5.92 -15.35
C ILE A 400 39.21 -6.30 -13.94
N LEU A 401 37.95 -5.97 -13.61
CA LEU A 401 37.40 -6.16 -12.26
C LEU A 401 36.56 -7.44 -12.08
N GLU A 402 36.04 -8.04 -13.15
CA GLU A 402 35.18 -9.22 -13.08
C GLU A 402 35.76 -10.44 -13.80
N ASP A 403 36.46 -10.27 -14.93
CA ASP A 403 36.94 -11.38 -15.77
C ASP A 403 38.46 -11.67 -15.60
N GLU A 404 39.27 -10.67 -15.26
CA GLU A 404 40.74 -10.78 -15.23
C GLU A 404 41.34 -10.96 -13.82
N PHE A 405 42.43 -11.74 -13.74
CA PHE A 405 43.12 -12.10 -12.50
C PHE A 405 44.54 -11.50 -12.45
N PHE A 406 44.72 -10.39 -11.72
CA PHE A 406 45.98 -9.66 -11.60
C PHE A 406 46.26 -9.23 -10.14
N PRO A 407 46.66 -10.15 -9.24
CA PRO A 407 46.78 -9.89 -7.80
C PRO A 407 47.75 -8.78 -7.37
N LEU A 408 48.59 -8.27 -8.27
CA LEU A 408 49.53 -7.17 -8.04
C LEU A 408 49.24 -5.97 -8.98
N ASP A 409 49.03 -6.21 -10.28
CA ASP A 409 48.90 -5.14 -11.27
C ASP A 409 47.50 -4.50 -11.37
N LEU A 410 46.45 -5.12 -10.81
CA LEU A 410 45.07 -4.64 -10.94
C LEU A 410 44.92 -3.17 -10.50
N ALA A 411 45.55 -2.80 -9.38
CA ALA A 411 45.55 -1.42 -8.88
C ALA A 411 46.14 -0.42 -9.90
N LEU A 412 47.30 -0.76 -10.47
CA LEU A 412 48.04 0.07 -11.43
C LEU A 412 47.28 0.22 -12.76
N LYS A 413 46.54 -0.82 -13.18
CA LYS A 413 45.68 -0.80 -14.37
C LYS A 413 44.39 0.01 -14.16
N VAL A 414 43.79 -0.07 -12.98
CA VAL A 414 42.50 0.59 -12.65
C VAL A 414 42.66 2.10 -12.42
N GLN A 415 43.70 2.54 -11.72
CA GLN A 415 43.92 3.96 -11.37
C GLN A 415 43.86 4.95 -12.56
N PRO A 416 44.49 4.71 -13.73
CA PRO A 416 44.37 5.61 -14.88
C PRO A 416 42.99 5.57 -15.54
N LEU A 417 42.25 4.45 -15.46
CA LEU A 417 40.89 4.35 -15.98
C LEU A 417 39.91 5.16 -15.10
N ILE A 418 40.00 5.03 -13.78
CA ILE A 418 39.22 5.85 -12.83
C ILE A 418 39.51 7.36 -13.04
N THR A 419 40.77 7.72 -13.28
CA THR A 419 41.20 9.11 -13.53
C THR A 419 40.72 9.68 -14.88
N LYS A 420 40.40 8.82 -15.87
CA LYS A 420 39.70 9.21 -17.10
C LYS A 420 38.19 9.36 -16.83
N ILE A 421 37.59 8.39 -16.14
CA ILE A 421 36.15 8.34 -15.86
C ILE A 421 35.70 9.53 -14.99
N SER A 422 36.52 9.99 -14.04
CA SER A 422 36.22 11.18 -13.22
C SER A 422 36.07 12.48 -14.02
N LYS A 423 36.62 12.53 -15.24
CA LYS A 423 36.54 13.67 -16.18
C LYS A 423 35.39 13.55 -17.19
N LEU A 424 34.64 12.44 -17.15
CA LEU A 424 33.49 12.20 -18.03
C LEU A 424 32.18 12.54 -17.32
N GLY A 425 31.38 13.39 -17.93
CA GLY A 425 30.06 13.78 -17.44
C GLY A 425 29.36 14.73 -18.41
N GLY A 426 28.07 14.95 -18.23
CA GLY A 426 27.30 15.89 -19.03
C GLY A 426 25.79 15.74 -18.94
N LYS A 427 25.09 16.70 -19.55
CA LYS A 427 23.62 16.72 -19.66
C LYS A 427 23.18 15.94 -20.89
N ILE A 428 22.25 15.00 -20.73
CA ILE A 428 21.63 14.27 -21.84
C ILE A 428 20.70 15.24 -22.59
N ALA A 429 21.07 15.58 -23.84
CA ALA A 429 20.31 16.52 -24.66
C ALA A 429 18.92 15.96 -25.03
N ALA A 430 18.82 14.64 -25.23
CA ALA A 430 17.58 13.98 -25.63
C ALA A 430 16.59 13.71 -24.46
N ALA A 431 16.91 14.06 -23.22
CA ALA A 431 16.07 13.74 -22.05
C ALA A 431 16.26 14.73 -20.87
N SER A 432 15.68 15.93 -21.00
CA SER A 432 15.72 17.02 -20.00
C SER A 432 15.14 16.69 -18.61
N SER A 433 14.61 15.48 -18.41
CA SER A 433 14.08 14.98 -17.13
C SER A 433 15.02 13.99 -16.41
N VAL A 434 16.22 13.73 -16.95
CA VAL A 434 17.27 12.94 -16.29
C VAL A 434 18.24 13.90 -15.59
N PRO A 435 18.62 13.66 -14.31
CA PRO A 435 19.67 14.43 -13.64
C PRO A 435 20.96 14.56 -14.45
N GLU A 436 21.73 15.61 -14.19
CA GLU A 436 23.05 15.79 -14.80
C GLU A 436 24.00 14.69 -14.31
N ILE A 437 24.48 13.86 -15.24
CA ILE A 437 25.26 12.68 -14.92
C ILE A 437 26.72 13.09 -14.78
N GLN A 438 27.23 13.04 -13.55
CA GLN A 438 28.63 13.20 -13.24
C GLN A 438 29.20 11.82 -12.85
N LEU A 439 30.03 11.20 -13.70
CA LEU A 439 30.55 9.85 -13.42
C LEU A 439 31.54 9.83 -12.24
N SER A 440 32.04 11.00 -11.83
CA SER A 440 32.76 11.23 -10.57
C SER A 440 32.04 10.67 -9.34
N GLN A 441 30.70 10.64 -9.30
CA GLN A 441 29.95 10.16 -8.13
C GLN A 441 30.16 8.66 -7.84
N TYR A 442 30.58 7.88 -8.85
CA TYR A 442 30.88 6.45 -8.70
C TYR A 442 32.32 6.18 -8.25
N VAL A 443 33.24 7.14 -8.41
CA VAL A 443 34.70 6.94 -8.21
C VAL A 443 35.04 6.31 -6.84
N PRO A 444 34.57 6.82 -5.68
CA PRO A 444 34.91 6.23 -4.38
C PRO A 444 34.41 4.79 -4.20
N TYR A 445 33.36 4.41 -4.92
CA TYR A 445 32.78 3.06 -4.89
C TYR A 445 33.54 2.10 -5.81
N LEU A 446 34.04 2.59 -6.94
CA LEU A 446 34.90 1.84 -7.87
C LEU A 446 36.28 1.60 -7.26
N GLU A 447 36.84 2.59 -6.57
CA GLU A 447 38.07 2.46 -5.78
C GLU A 447 37.88 1.40 -4.67
N ARG A 448 36.78 1.48 -3.91
CA ARG A 448 36.42 0.47 -2.91
C ARG A 448 36.23 -0.93 -3.51
N LEU A 449 35.61 -1.05 -4.69
CA LEU A 449 35.47 -2.35 -5.39
C LEU A 449 36.83 -2.89 -5.84
N ALA A 450 37.70 -2.04 -6.39
CA ALA A 450 39.02 -2.45 -6.87
C ALA A 450 39.89 -2.98 -5.72
N ALA A 451 39.91 -2.29 -4.57
CA ALA A 451 40.58 -2.78 -3.36
C ALA A 451 39.97 -4.10 -2.86
N LEU A 452 38.65 -4.26 -2.91
CA LEU A 452 37.96 -5.48 -2.51
C LEU A 452 38.28 -6.67 -3.44
N ARG A 453 38.28 -6.45 -4.76
CA ARG A 453 38.65 -7.46 -5.76
C ARG A 453 40.13 -7.84 -5.65
N LEU A 454 41.01 -6.87 -5.44
CA LEU A 454 42.43 -7.13 -5.18
C LEU A 454 42.60 -7.99 -3.90
N LEU A 455 41.95 -7.62 -2.78
CA LEU A 455 41.99 -8.42 -1.55
C LEU A 455 41.50 -9.86 -1.77
N GLN A 456 40.47 -10.05 -2.59
CA GLN A 456 39.98 -11.37 -2.99
C GLN A 456 41.05 -12.15 -3.78
N GLN A 457 41.64 -11.54 -4.82
CA GLN A 457 42.67 -12.18 -5.65
C GLN A 457 43.96 -12.49 -4.86
N VAL A 458 44.40 -11.58 -3.99
CA VAL A 458 45.54 -11.78 -3.08
C VAL A 458 45.26 -12.93 -2.10
N SER A 459 44.04 -13.03 -1.54
CA SER A 459 43.67 -14.09 -0.60
C SER A 459 43.68 -15.51 -1.19
N GLN A 460 43.62 -15.63 -2.52
CA GLN A 460 43.69 -16.91 -3.24
C GLN A 460 45.14 -17.35 -3.55
N VAL A 461 46.12 -16.44 -3.46
CA VAL A 461 47.52 -16.69 -3.84
C VAL A 461 48.45 -16.64 -2.63
N TYR A 462 48.20 -15.76 -1.67
CA TYR A 462 49.06 -15.51 -0.52
C TYR A 462 48.43 -16.01 0.77
N GLN A 463 49.13 -16.87 1.51
CA GLN A 463 48.75 -17.25 2.88
C GLN A 463 49.09 -16.15 3.90
N THR A 464 50.10 -15.33 3.63
CA THR A 464 50.53 -14.21 4.48
C THR A 464 51.15 -13.10 3.65
N ILE A 465 50.86 -11.84 3.98
CA ILE A 465 51.44 -10.63 3.38
C ILE A 465 51.73 -9.59 4.47
N SER A 466 52.69 -8.69 4.27
CA SER A 466 52.86 -7.54 5.19
C SER A 466 51.87 -6.42 4.88
N ILE A 467 51.54 -5.62 5.90
CA ILE A 467 50.70 -4.43 5.79
C ILE A 467 51.35 -3.42 4.84
N GLU A 468 52.67 -3.21 4.96
CA GLU A 468 53.45 -2.31 4.11
C GLU A 468 53.40 -2.71 2.64
N SER A 469 53.56 -4.01 2.34
CA SER A 469 53.41 -4.54 0.98
C SER A 469 52.00 -4.33 0.45
N LEU A 470 50.94 -4.57 1.25
CA LEU A 470 49.57 -4.33 0.81
C LEU A 470 49.29 -2.85 0.53
N SER A 471 49.78 -1.93 1.38
CA SER A 471 49.68 -0.49 1.12
C SER A 471 50.49 -0.04 -0.12
N THR A 472 51.56 -0.75 -0.46
CA THR A 472 52.32 -0.52 -1.69
C THR A 472 51.54 -0.96 -2.94
N ILE A 473 50.79 -2.06 -2.84
CA ILE A 473 49.97 -2.59 -3.95
C ILE A 473 48.67 -1.78 -4.13
N ILE A 474 48.15 -1.10 -3.08
CA ILE A 474 46.98 -0.21 -3.15
C ILE A 474 47.41 1.27 -2.96
N PRO A 475 48.09 1.90 -3.94
CA PRO A 475 48.59 3.27 -3.80
C PRO A 475 47.51 4.36 -3.84
N PHE A 476 46.24 4.00 -4.06
CA PHE A 476 45.12 4.93 -4.27
C PHE A 476 44.13 5.02 -3.10
N ILE A 477 44.29 4.21 -2.04
CA ILE A 477 43.46 4.27 -0.82
C ILE A 477 44.36 4.14 0.42
N ASP A 478 44.18 5.00 1.42
CA ASP A 478 44.84 4.87 2.71
C ASP A 478 44.52 3.54 3.43
N PHE A 479 45.50 2.97 4.13
CA PHE A 479 45.37 1.68 4.78
C PHE A 479 44.21 1.62 5.79
N SER A 480 43.89 2.70 6.52
CA SER A 480 42.74 2.68 7.45
C SER A 480 41.38 2.57 6.73
N THR A 481 41.32 2.84 5.42
CA THR A 481 40.12 2.58 4.61
C THR A 481 40.13 1.17 4.03
N VAL A 482 41.30 0.64 3.61
CA VAL A 482 41.47 -0.78 3.22
C VAL A 482 41.14 -1.72 4.39
N GLU A 483 41.55 -1.37 5.61
CA GLU A 483 41.22 -2.01 6.88
C GLU A 483 39.70 -2.09 7.09
N LYS A 484 38.98 -0.96 6.99
CA LYS A 484 37.52 -0.91 7.13
C LYS A 484 36.80 -1.75 6.07
N ILE A 485 37.29 -1.74 4.82
CA ILE A 485 36.78 -2.59 3.73
C ILE A 485 37.01 -4.07 4.05
N SER A 486 38.18 -4.43 4.58
CA SER A 486 38.52 -5.79 4.99
C SER A 486 37.60 -6.28 6.11
N VAL A 487 37.36 -5.47 7.14
CA VAL A 487 36.49 -5.80 8.28
C VAL A 487 35.02 -5.99 7.86
N ASP A 488 34.47 -5.11 7.01
CA ASP A 488 33.11 -5.29 6.45
C ASP A 488 33.02 -6.58 5.62
N SER A 489 34.08 -6.92 4.89
CA SER A 489 34.14 -8.15 4.07
C SER A 489 34.25 -9.43 4.89
N ILE A 490 34.99 -9.40 6.02
CA ILE A 490 35.02 -10.51 7.00
C ILE A 490 33.65 -10.65 7.67
N LYS A 491 33.04 -9.54 8.10
CA LYS A 491 31.72 -9.56 8.75
C LYS A 491 30.67 -10.27 7.89
N ASN A 492 30.68 -10.03 6.59
CA ASN A 492 29.76 -10.64 5.63
C ASN A 492 30.26 -11.98 5.05
N LYS A 493 31.26 -12.63 5.67
CA LYS A 493 31.88 -13.91 5.25
C LYS A 493 32.50 -13.93 3.84
N PHE A 494 32.68 -12.79 3.18
CA PHE A 494 33.25 -12.72 1.83
C PHE A 494 34.77 -12.97 1.78
N LEU A 495 35.49 -12.67 2.88
CA LEU A 495 36.93 -12.94 3.01
C LEU A 495 37.28 -13.54 4.37
N THR A 496 38.21 -14.50 4.40
CA THR A 496 38.75 -15.10 5.63
C THR A 496 40.16 -14.55 5.92
N LEU A 497 40.19 -13.41 6.61
CA LEU A 497 41.40 -12.61 6.86
C LEU A 497 41.59 -12.36 8.37
N LYS A 498 42.85 -12.38 8.83
CA LYS A 498 43.26 -12.07 10.21
C LYS A 498 44.45 -11.11 10.20
N MET A 499 44.29 -9.93 10.79
CA MET A 499 45.36 -8.94 10.94
C MET A 499 46.10 -9.14 12.27
N ASP A 500 47.44 -9.08 12.25
CA ASP A 500 48.32 -9.07 13.42
C ASP A 500 49.22 -7.82 13.37
N TYR A 501 48.72 -6.74 13.96
CA TYR A 501 49.42 -5.46 14.06
C TYR A 501 50.75 -5.55 14.82
N ARG A 502 50.95 -6.55 15.69
CA ARG A 502 52.24 -6.73 16.40
C ARG A 502 53.34 -7.27 15.48
N LYS A 503 52.97 -7.88 14.35
CA LYS A 503 53.89 -8.41 13.32
C LYS A 503 53.84 -7.61 12.02
N GLY A 504 53.02 -6.57 11.94
CA GLY A 504 52.76 -5.86 10.68
C GLY A 504 52.20 -6.76 9.57
N ALA A 505 51.48 -7.84 9.93
CA ALA A 505 51.19 -8.95 9.01
C ALA A 505 49.69 -9.25 8.89
N ILE A 506 49.28 -9.68 7.70
CA ILE A 506 47.93 -10.10 7.35
C ILE A 506 48.00 -11.57 6.94
N PHE A 507 47.19 -12.41 7.60
CA PHE A 507 47.07 -13.83 7.33
C PHE A 507 45.74 -14.13 6.64
N PHE A 508 45.77 -14.98 5.62
CA PHE A 508 44.58 -15.45 4.91
C PHE A 508 44.36 -16.95 5.18
N GLY A 509 43.11 -17.42 5.18
CA GLY A 509 42.78 -18.84 5.09
C GLY A 509 43.17 -19.74 6.28
N ILE A 510 43.40 -19.20 7.49
CA ILE A 510 43.86 -20.00 8.65
C ILE A 510 42.81 -20.98 9.21
N ASN A 511 41.54 -20.92 8.80
CA ASN A 511 40.53 -21.88 9.23
C ASN A 511 40.60 -23.21 8.44
N LEU A 512 40.83 -24.30 9.18
CA LEU A 512 40.75 -25.69 8.72
C LEU A 512 39.34 -26.14 8.23
N GLU A 513 38.33 -25.28 8.37
CA GLU A 513 36.94 -25.50 7.92
C GLU A 513 36.63 -24.85 6.55
N SER A 514 37.66 -24.38 5.82
CA SER A 514 37.50 -23.68 4.54
C SER A 514 36.87 -24.53 3.44
N ASP A 515 36.09 -23.90 2.56
CA ASP A 515 35.22 -24.55 1.54
C ASP A 515 35.94 -25.61 0.68
N GLY A 516 37.23 -25.43 0.40
CA GLY A 516 38.02 -26.40 -0.37
C GLY A 516 37.93 -27.82 0.19
N LEU A 517 37.92 -27.98 1.52
CA LEU A 517 37.80 -29.29 2.18
C LEU A 517 36.39 -29.90 2.07
N GLN A 518 35.34 -29.09 1.91
CA GLN A 518 33.98 -29.60 1.71
C GLN A 518 33.81 -30.16 0.29
N ASP A 519 34.30 -29.44 -0.72
CA ASP A 519 34.14 -29.84 -2.13
C ASP A 519 35.15 -30.88 -2.62
N HIS A 520 36.18 -31.23 -1.84
CA HIS A 520 37.16 -32.27 -2.25
C HIS A 520 36.50 -33.61 -2.64
N ILE A 521 35.43 -34.03 -1.95
CA ILE A 521 34.71 -35.26 -2.32
C ILE A 521 33.93 -35.07 -3.63
N SER A 522 33.29 -33.92 -3.84
CA SER A 522 32.59 -33.55 -5.08
C SER A 522 33.54 -33.53 -6.28
N VAL A 523 34.69 -32.87 -6.13
CA VAL A 523 35.74 -32.73 -7.15
C VAL A 523 36.41 -34.07 -7.44
N PHE A 524 36.67 -34.89 -6.41
CA PHE A 524 37.20 -36.24 -6.58
C PHE A 524 36.20 -37.13 -7.32
N ALA A 525 34.92 -37.13 -6.92
CA ALA A 525 33.88 -37.91 -7.59
C ALA A 525 33.67 -37.49 -9.05
N ALA A 526 33.68 -36.18 -9.33
CA ALA A 526 33.60 -35.66 -10.70
C ALA A 526 34.83 -36.04 -11.54
N SER A 527 36.03 -35.97 -10.98
CA SER A 527 37.28 -36.34 -11.65
C SER A 527 37.38 -37.85 -11.89
N LEU A 528 37.00 -38.66 -10.90
CA LEU A 528 36.91 -40.12 -11.00
C LEU A 528 35.84 -40.54 -12.02
N SER A 529 34.72 -39.81 -12.12
CA SER A 529 33.70 -40.03 -13.14
C SER A 529 34.23 -39.75 -14.55
N LYS A 530 34.93 -38.61 -14.74
CA LYS A 530 35.62 -38.29 -16.01
C LYS A 530 36.65 -39.36 -16.39
N ALA A 531 37.50 -39.76 -15.44
CA ALA A 531 38.50 -40.82 -15.63
C ALA A 531 37.85 -42.16 -15.97
N ARG A 532 36.77 -42.55 -15.27
CA ARG A 532 35.99 -43.76 -15.56
C ARG A 532 35.41 -43.75 -16.96
N ILE A 533 34.85 -42.62 -17.42
CA ILE A 533 34.30 -42.47 -18.77
C ILE A 533 35.41 -42.55 -19.84
N MET A 534 36.63 -42.12 -19.51
CA MET A 534 37.79 -42.19 -20.41
C MET A 534 38.40 -43.60 -20.48
N ILE A 535 38.47 -44.32 -19.35
CA ILE A 535 39.05 -45.68 -19.25
C ILE A 535 38.05 -46.74 -19.73
N TYR A 536 36.79 -46.61 -19.34
CA TYR A 536 35.67 -47.38 -19.84
C TYR A 536 34.65 -46.44 -20.51
N PRO A 537 34.86 -46.10 -21.80
CA PRO A 537 33.82 -45.49 -22.61
C PRO A 537 32.55 -46.34 -22.52
N PRO A 538 31.38 -45.76 -22.24
CA PRO A 538 30.14 -46.52 -22.21
C PRO A 538 29.92 -47.10 -23.62
N SER A 539 30.00 -48.42 -23.75
CA SER A 539 29.61 -49.09 -24.99
C SER A 539 28.17 -48.70 -25.31
N LYS A 540 27.84 -48.59 -26.61
CA LYS A 540 26.48 -48.24 -27.05
C LYS A 540 25.52 -49.36 -26.71
N THR A 541 25.00 -49.38 -25.48
CA THR A 541 24.01 -50.35 -25.00
C THR A 541 22.63 -50.02 -25.56
N ASN A 542 22.50 -50.05 -26.89
CA ASN A 542 21.23 -49.91 -27.60
C ASN A 542 20.24 -50.97 -27.13
N SER A 543 20.69 -52.22 -26.92
CA SER A 543 19.87 -53.32 -26.39
C SER A 543 19.15 -52.97 -25.08
N LYS A 544 19.86 -52.40 -24.09
CA LYS A 544 19.27 -51.95 -22.82
C LYS A 544 18.33 -50.74 -22.96
N LEU A 545 18.34 -50.05 -24.11
CA LEU A 545 17.36 -49.03 -24.47
C LEU A 545 16.19 -49.64 -25.25
N GLU A 546 16.42 -50.60 -26.13
CA GLU A 546 15.39 -51.31 -26.91
C GLU A 546 14.47 -52.15 -26.00
N ASP A 547 15.04 -52.89 -25.04
CA ASP A 547 14.29 -53.60 -23.99
C ASP A 547 13.44 -52.63 -23.15
N ARG A 548 14.00 -51.45 -22.84
CA ARG A 548 13.30 -50.43 -22.06
C ARG A 548 12.19 -49.76 -22.87
N LEU A 549 12.43 -49.40 -24.13
CA LEU A 549 11.47 -48.75 -25.02
C LEU A 549 10.29 -49.67 -25.32
N SER A 550 10.54 -50.96 -25.60
CA SER A 550 9.48 -51.95 -25.79
C SER A 550 8.63 -52.13 -24.51
N SER A 551 9.26 -52.27 -23.34
CA SER A 551 8.52 -52.28 -22.05
C SER A 551 7.73 -50.99 -21.78
N LEU A 552 8.24 -49.84 -22.27
CA LEU A 552 7.61 -48.54 -22.07
C LEU A 552 6.33 -48.39 -22.89
N VAL A 553 6.26 -48.97 -24.10
CA VAL A 553 5.03 -48.95 -24.93
C VAL A 553 3.87 -49.61 -24.19
N GLU A 554 4.09 -50.79 -23.60
CA GLU A 554 3.08 -51.45 -22.78
C GLU A 554 2.63 -50.63 -21.56
N VAL A 555 3.57 -49.95 -20.89
CA VAL A 555 3.28 -49.11 -19.72
C VAL A 555 2.50 -47.86 -20.14
N ILE A 556 2.84 -47.24 -21.28
CA ILE A 556 2.13 -46.10 -21.86
C ILE A 556 0.69 -46.48 -22.20
N GLU A 557 0.45 -47.63 -22.82
CA GLU A 557 -0.93 -48.09 -23.08
C GLU A 557 -1.74 -48.30 -21.79
N LYS A 558 -1.13 -48.93 -20.79
CA LYS A 558 -1.79 -49.22 -19.49
C LYS A 558 -2.13 -47.93 -18.75
N GLU A 559 -1.20 -46.97 -18.69
CA GLU A 559 -1.46 -45.65 -18.10
C GLU A 559 -2.41 -44.78 -18.95
N HIS A 560 -2.39 -44.87 -20.29
CA HIS A 560 -3.36 -44.16 -21.13
C HIS A 560 -4.79 -44.65 -20.86
N LYS A 561 -5.00 -45.98 -20.81
CA LYS A 561 -6.29 -46.59 -20.43
C LYS A 561 -6.70 -46.18 -19.00
N ARG A 562 -5.75 -46.12 -18.05
CA ARG A 562 -5.97 -45.65 -16.67
C ARG A 562 -6.34 -44.16 -16.60
N LEU A 563 -5.73 -43.30 -17.42
CA LEU A 563 -6.01 -41.87 -17.51
C LEU A 563 -7.39 -41.59 -18.12
N LEU A 564 -7.79 -42.34 -19.16
CA LEU A 564 -9.14 -42.26 -19.72
C LEU A 564 -10.21 -42.66 -18.69
N ALA A 565 -10.01 -43.77 -17.97
CA ALA A 565 -10.89 -44.18 -16.89
C ALA A 565 -10.93 -43.15 -15.74
N ARG A 566 -9.77 -42.55 -15.39
CA ARG A 566 -9.70 -41.47 -14.40
C ARG A 566 -10.44 -40.21 -14.87
N LYS A 567 -10.38 -39.88 -16.17
CA LYS A 567 -11.12 -38.73 -16.73
C LYS A 567 -12.63 -38.92 -16.53
N SER A 568 -13.20 -40.05 -16.93
CA SER A 568 -14.66 -40.27 -16.81
C SER A 568 -15.14 -40.34 -15.36
N ILE A 569 -14.31 -40.79 -14.42
CA ILE A 569 -14.60 -40.73 -12.97
C ILE A 569 -14.61 -39.27 -12.47
N ILE A 570 -13.66 -38.43 -12.92
CA ILE A 570 -13.62 -36.99 -12.57
C ILE A 570 -14.82 -36.25 -13.19
N GLU A 571 -15.15 -36.56 -14.45
CA GLU A 571 -16.25 -35.94 -15.20
C GLU A 571 -17.60 -36.23 -14.52
N LYS A 572 -17.85 -37.48 -14.12
CA LYS A 572 -19.04 -37.85 -13.31
C LYS A 572 -19.09 -37.15 -11.95
N ARG A 573 -17.97 -37.11 -11.20
CA ARG A 573 -17.92 -36.42 -9.91
C ARG A 573 -18.18 -34.92 -10.04
N LYS A 574 -17.73 -34.32 -11.15
CA LYS A 574 -18.01 -32.90 -11.46
C LYS A 574 -19.50 -32.69 -11.74
N GLU A 575 -20.15 -33.56 -12.52
CA GLU A 575 -21.61 -33.52 -12.68
C GLU A 575 -22.36 -33.68 -11.35
N GLU A 576 -21.92 -34.60 -10.48
CA GLU A 576 -22.53 -34.84 -9.17
C GLU A 576 -22.40 -33.60 -8.26
N GLN A 577 -21.24 -32.95 -8.23
CA GLN A 577 -21.03 -31.70 -7.50
C GLN A 577 -21.83 -30.53 -8.09
N GLU A 578 -21.91 -30.41 -9.42
CA GLU A 578 -22.70 -29.36 -10.08
C GLU A 578 -24.21 -29.53 -9.81
N ARG A 579 -24.71 -30.77 -9.74
CA ARG A 579 -26.09 -31.06 -9.32
C ARG A 579 -26.32 -30.69 -7.85
N GLN A 580 -25.41 -31.05 -6.94
CA GLN A 580 -25.51 -30.72 -5.51
C GLN A 580 -25.49 -29.20 -5.26
N LEU A 581 -24.64 -28.46 -5.96
CA LEU A 581 -24.59 -26.99 -5.88
C LEU A 581 -25.91 -26.37 -6.37
N LEU A 582 -26.44 -26.83 -7.50
CA LEU A 582 -27.71 -26.36 -8.05
C LEU A 582 -28.91 -26.69 -7.15
N GLU A 583 -28.86 -27.80 -6.40
CA GLU A 583 -29.89 -28.18 -5.43
C GLU A 583 -29.83 -27.32 -4.16
N MET A 584 -28.63 -27.02 -3.64
CA MET A 584 -28.46 -26.06 -2.54
C MET A 584 -28.86 -24.63 -2.95
N GLU A 585 -28.57 -24.21 -4.18
CA GLU A 585 -28.96 -22.89 -4.70
C GLU A 585 -30.50 -22.74 -4.75
N ARG A 586 -31.22 -23.76 -5.24
CA ARG A 586 -32.70 -23.81 -5.18
C ARG A 586 -33.22 -23.78 -3.74
N GLU A 587 -32.56 -24.49 -2.82
CA GLU A 587 -32.93 -24.43 -1.40
C GLU A 587 -32.73 -23.02 -0.81
N GLU A 588 -31.64 -22.33 -1.16
CA GLU A 588 -31.42 -20.94 -0.74
C GLU A 588 -32.46 -19.99 -1.34
N GLU A 589 -32.79 -20.11 -2.63
CA GLU A 589 -33.86 -19.33 -3.25
C GLU A 589 -35.22 -19.60 -2.58
N ALA A 590 -35.54 -20.87 -2.30
CA ALA A 590 -36.76 -21.23 -1.58
C ALA A 590 -36.78 -20.68 -0.14
N LYS A 591 -35.63 -20.63 0.55
CA LYS A 591 -35.48 -20.00 1.88
C LYS A 591 -35.66 -18.47 1.78
N ARG A 592 -35.09 -17.81 0.77
CA ARG A 592 -35.25 -16.36 0.51
C ARG A 592 -36.70 -16.00 0.18
N GLN A 593 -37.37 -16.77 -0.68
CA GLN A 593 -38.80 -16.57 -1.02
C GLN A 593 -39.72 -16.80 0.20
N LYS A 594 -39.43 -17.79 1.04
CA LYS A 594 -40.14 -17.98 2.32
C LYS A 594 -39.93 -16.79 3.26
N LEU A 595 -38.72 -16.24 3.33
CA LEU A 595 -38.43 -15.06 4.14
C LEU A 595 -39.18 -13.81 3.63
N GLN A 596 -39.23 -13.61 2.31
CA GLN A 596 -39.97 -12.52 1.66
C GLN A 596 -41.47 -12.59 1.96
N LYS A 597 -42.09 -13.77 1.81
CA LYS A 597 -43.50 -13.98 2.18
C LYS A 597 -43.76 -13.72 3.67
N LEU A 598 -42.84 -14.14 4.54
CA LEU A 598 -42.93 -13.86 5.98
C LEU A 598 -42.88 -12.35 6.28
N THR A 599 -42.06 -11.58 5.55
CA THR A 599 -42.04 -10.11 5.67
C THR A 599 -43.29 -9.44 5.09
N GLU A 600 -43.80 -9.91 3.95
CA GLU A 600 -45.05 -9.41 3.35
C GLU A 600 -46.25 -9.66 4.28
N GLU A 601 -46.36 -10.86 4.87
CA GLU A 601 -47.37 -11.16 5.89
C GLU A 601 -47.20 -10.29 7.15
N ALA A 602 -45.98 -9.98 7.56
CA ALA A 602 -45.72 -9.12 8.72
C ALA A 602 -46.11 -7.66 8.45
N GLU A 603 -45.87 -7.14 7.23
CA GLU A 603 -46.32 -5.80 6.83
C GLU A 603 -47.84 -5.73 6.67
N GLN A 604 -48.48 -6.75 6.07
CA GLN A 604 -49.94 -6.83 6.02
C GLN A 604 -50.57 -6.86 7.42
N ARG A 605 -49.98 -7.60 8.37
CA ARG A 605 -50.44 -7.61 9.78
C ARG A 605 -50.26 -6.24 10.45
N ARG A 606 -49.16 -5.52 10.18
CA ARG A 606 -48.99 -4.13 10.67
C ARG A 606 -50.08 -3.21 10.12
N LEU A 607 -50.27 -3.19 8.80
CA LEU A 607 -51.28 -2.37 8.13
C LEU A 607 -52.71 -2.71 8.62
N ALA A 608 -53.01 -3.98 8.89
CA ALA A 608 -54.25 -4.39 9.52
C ALA A 608 -54.41 -3.80 10.93
N THR A 609 -53.38 -3.89 11.79
CA THR A 609 -53.44 -3.30 13.14
C THR A 609 -53.52 -1.77 13.13
N GLU A 610 -52.90 -1.08 12.16
CA GLU A 610 -53.03 0.36 11.97
C GLU A 610 -54.44 0.74 11.49
N PHE A 611 -55.03 -0.06 10.58
CA PHE A 611 -56.42 0.13 10.13
C PHE A 611 -57.44 -0.11 11.26
N GLU A 612 -57.23 -1.13 12.10
CA GLU A 612 -58.03 -1.36 13.31
C GLU A 612 -57.87 -0.23 14.34
N GLN A 613 -56.66 0.30 14.55
CA GLN A 613 -56.45 1.47 15.41
C GLN A 613 -57.15 2.71 14.86
N MET A 614 -57.08 2.98 13.55
CA MET A 614 -57.80 4.08 12.90
C MET A 614 -59.32 3.92 12.99
N LYS A 615 -59.84 2.69 12.83
CA LYS A 615 -61.25 2.37 13.02
C LYS A 615 -61.69 2.58 14.48
N ASN A 616 -60.89 2.14 15.45
CA ASN A 616 -61.17 2.32 16.87
C ASN A 616 -61.10 3.80 17.27
N GLN A 617 -60.14 4.59 16.77
CA GLN A 617 -60.09 6.04 16.96
C GLN A 617 -61.26 6.79 16.30
N ARG A 618 -61.91 6.20 15.29
CA ARG A 618 -63.15 6.73 14.71
C ARG A 618 -64.36 6.40 15.58
N ILE A 619 -64.46 5.16 16.06
CA ILE A 619 -65.51 4.72 16.98
C ILE A 619 -65.44 5.47 18.33
N ILE A 620 -64.23 5.77 18.81
CA ILE A 620 -64.02 6.61 20.00
C ILE A 620 -64.55 8.03 19.75
N ARG A 621 -64.21 8.67 18.63
CA ARG A 621 -64.76 10.01 18.30
C ARG A 621 -66.27 10.00 18.09
N GLU A 622 -66.83 9.02 17.39
CA GLU A 622 -68.29 8.82 17.24
C GLU A 622 -68.98 8.50 18.59
N ARG A 623 -68.22 8.15 19.63
CA ARG A 623 -68.71 7.94 21.00
C ARG A 623 -68.57 9.21 21.84
N GLU A 624 -67.43 9.89 21.76
CA GLU A 624 -67.20 11.21 22.39
C GLU A 624 -68.20 12.25 21.87
N GLU A 625 -68.52 12.25 20.57
CA GLU A 625 -69.55 13.10 19.98
C GLU A 625 -70.95 12.75 20.50
N ARG A 626 -71.30 11.46 20.62
CA ARG A 626 -72.57 11.04 21.22
C ARG A 626 -72.66 11.35 22.71
N GLU A 627 -71.60 11.14 23.49
CA GLU A 627 -71.56 11.50 24.91
C GLU A 627 -71.62 13.03 25.07
N LEU A 628 -71.10 13.82 24.11
CA LEU A 628 -71.34 15.27 24.01
C LEU A 628 -72.77 15.65 23.60
N GLU A 629 -73.46 14.87 22.78
CA GLU A 629 -74.88 15.08 22.44
C GLU A 629 -75.82 14.67 23.57
N GLU A 630 -75.56 13.55 24.23
CA GLU A 630 -76.25 13.08 25.44
C GLU A 630 -76.04 14.06 26.60
N ALA A 631 -74.82 14.60 26.80
CA ALA A 631 -74.58 15.67 27.77
C ALA A 631 -75.34 16.97 27.41
N LYS A 632 -75.46 17.33 26.12
CA LYS A 632 -76.29 18.46 25.65
C LYS A 632 -77.79 18.17 25.76
N ALA A 633 -78.22 16.92 25.74
CA ALA A 633 -79.60 16.50 25.97
C ALA A 633 -79.94 16.57 27.47
N LEU A 634 -79.09 16.01 28.33
CA LEU A 634 -79.22 16.09 29.79
C LEU A 634 -79.21 17.55 30.29
N LEU A 635 -78.38 18.42 29.71
CA LEU A 635 -78.42 19.87 29.97
C LEU A 635 -79.70 20.58 29.49
N LYS A 636 -80.52 19.95 28.64
CA LYS A 636 -81.84 20.47 28.21
C LYS A 636 -83.00 19.84 28.98
N GLU A 637 -82.89 18.58 29.37
CA GLU A 637 -83.92 17.87 30.14
C GLU A 637 -83.86 18.19 31.64
N ALA A 638 -82.68 18.46 32.21
CA ALA A 638 -82.53 18.96 33.59
C ALA A 638 -83.26 20.29 33.85
N GLY A 639 -83.67 21.01 32.80
CA GLY A 639 -84.53 22.20 32.91
C GLY A 639 -86.04 21.93 32.97
N LYS A 640 -86.52 20.69 32.71
CA LYS A 640 -87.95 20.37 32.62
C LYS A 640 -88.29 18.91 32.98
N ILE A 641 -88.65 18.68 34.25
CA ILE A 641 -89.87 17.97 34.72
C ILE A 641 -89.81 17.78 36.25
N GLY A 642 -90.95 17.82 36.94
CA GLY A 642 -91.00 17.55 38.38
C GLY A 642 -92.25 16.78 38.81
N LYS A 643 -92.10 15.93 39.85
CA LYS A 643 -93.11 15.11 40.54
C LYS A 643 -93.62 13.92 39.69
N LYS A 644 -93.53 12.64 40.12
CA LYS A 644 -93.94 12.10 41.43
C LYS A 644 -93.22 10.78 41.84
N LYS A 645 -92.89 10.69 43.14
CA LYS A 645 -92.91 9.52 44.08
C LYS A 645 -92.44 8.12 43.60
N GLY A 646 -91.35 7.64 44.22
CA GLY A 646 -91.03 6.20 44.39
C GLY A 646 -89.91 5.96 45.43
N LYS A 647 -90.24 5.44 46.62
CA LYS A 647 -89.27 4.91 47.63
C LYS A 647 -88.46 3.76 46.99
N ILE A 648 -87.19 3.44 47.29
CA ILE A 648 -86.20 3.75 48.37
C ILE A 648 -84.79 3.31 47.85
N GLN A 649 -83.57 3.60 48.36
CA GLN A 649 -82.93 4.24 49.53
C GLN A 649 -81.67 5.01 49.03
N VAL A 650 -81.30 6.20 49.56
CA VAL A 650 -80.28 6.45 50.62
C VAL A 650 -78.84 5.96 50.34
N LEU A 651 -78.02 6.80 49.68
CA LEU A 651 -76.80 7.41 50.28
C LEU A 651 -76.18 8.51 49.38
N ASP A 652 -76.02 9.67 50.00
CA ASP A 652 -75.45 10.98 49.63
C ASP A 652 -74.46 11.10 48.44
N VAL A 653 -74.69 12.11 47.58
CA VAL A 653 -73.72 12.66 46.62
C VAL A 653 -73.72 14.20 46.69
N GLU A 654 -73.39 14.77 47.85
CA GLU A 654 -73.11 16.21 48.04
C GLU A 654 -71.88 16.41 48.94
N ASN A 655 -70.68 16.15 48.41
CA ASN A 655 -69.41 16.82 48.74
C ASN A 655 -68.23 16.15 47.99
N ILE A 656 -67.93 16.61 46.77
CA ILE A 656 -66.71 16.24 46.02
C ILE A 656 -65.86 17.49 45.85
N THR A 657 -65.04 17.79 46.86
CA THR A 657 -64.06 18.89 46.80
C THR A 657 -62.96 18.56 45.79
N LYS A 658 -62.33 19.60 45.22
CA LYS A 658 -61.28 19.48 44.18
C LYS A 658 -60.14 18.51 44.55
N GLN A 659 -59.86 18.31 45.83
CA GLN A 659 -58.91 17.30 46.33
C GLN A 659 -59.37 15.88 46.02
N THR A 660 -60.61 15.49 46.34
CA THR A 660 -61.11 14.13 46.07
C THR A 660 -61.10 13.73 44.58
N LEU A 661 -61.23 14.69 43.65
CA LEU A 661 -61.01 14.45 42.22
C LEU A 661 -59.53 14.23 41.85
N MET A 662 -58.61 14.93 42.52
CA MET A 662 -57.17 14.69 42.38
C MET A 662 -56.76 13.35 43.01
N ASP A 663 -57.32 13.00 44.16
CA ASP A 663 -57.07 11.73 44.85
C ASP A 663 -57.62 10.54 44.05
N LEU A 664 -58.82 10.68 43.44
CA LEU A 664 -59.35 9.70 42.49
C LEU A 664 -58.42 9.53 41.28
N ALA A 665 -58.04 10.62 40.60
CA ALA A 665 -57.14 10.57 39.45
C ALA A 665 -55.75 9.99 39.81
N HIS A 666 -55.21 10.30 41.00
CA HIS A 666 -53.96 9.73 41.49
C HIS A 666 -54.14 8.25 41.85
N SER A 667 -55.29 7.83 42.37
CA SER A 667 -55.59 6.42 42.67
C SER A 667 -55.72 5.58 41.39
N GLU A 668 -56.32 6.13 40.33
CA GLU A 668 -56.41 5.47 39.02
C GLU A 668 -55.02 5.36 38.38
N GLN A 669 -54.21 6.42 38.38
CA GLN A 669 -52.80 6.32 37.94
C GLN A 669 -51.98 5.32 38.75
N LEU A 670 -52.26 5.16 40.06
CA LEU A 670 -51.61 4.15 40.89
C LEU A 670 -52.07 2.74 40.48
N ARG A 671 -53.36 2.56 40.18
CA ARG A 671 -53.92 1.28 39.73
C ARG A 671 -53.41 0.90 38.34
N GLU A 672 -53.35 1.83 37.40
CA GLU A 672 -52.74 1.63 36.07
C GLU A 672 -51.27 1.20 36.19
N LYS A 673 -50.48 1.86 37.04
CA LYS A 673 -49.09 1.46 37.31
C LYS A 673 -49.01 0.03 37.86
N GLN A 674 -49.84 -0.33 38.84
CA GLN A 674 -49.90 -1.69 39.37
C GLN A 674 -50.39 -2.73 38.34
N GLU A 675 -51.31 -2.37 37.44
CA GLU A 675 -51.75 -3.23 36.35
C GLU A 675 -50.67 -3.42 35.28
N MET A 676 -49.91 -2.37 34.95
CA MET A 676 -48.74 -2.43 34.06
C MET A 676 -47.60 -3.24 34.68
N GLU A 677 -47.35 -3.09 35.99
CA GLU A 677 -46.39 -3.91 36.72
C GLU A 677 -46.81 -5.39 36.72
N LYS A 678 -48.09 -5.71 36.96
CA LYS A 678 -48.63 -7.08 36.85
C LYS A 678 -48.51 -7.63 35.41
N LYS A 679 -48.64 -6.80 34.37
CA LYS A 679 -48.39 -7.19 32.97
C LYS A 679 -46.91 -7.48 32.72
N LEU A 680 -45.99 -6.65 33.24
CA LEU A 680 -44.54 -6.86 33.16
C LEU A 680 -44.10 -8.13 33.92
N GLN A 681 -44.64 -8.38 35.11
CA GLN A 681 -44.37 -9.61 35.88
C GLN A 681 -44.87 -10.87 35.16
N LYS A 682 -46.01 -10.80 34.44
CA LYS A 682 -46.47 -11.89 33.57
C LYS A 682 -45.52 -12.10 32.38
N LEU A 683 -45.09 -11.02 31.71
CA LEU A 683 -44.13 -11.09 30.61
C LEU A 683 -42.78 -11.70 31.04
N ALA A 684 -42.25 -11.27 32.19
CA ALA A 684 -41.03 -11.83 32.76
C ALA A 684 -41.13 -13.34 33.00
N LYS A 685 -42.26 -13.82 33.54
CA LYS A 685 -42.52 -15.26 33.71
C LYS A 685 -42.60 -15.99 32.35
N THR A 686 -43.29 -15.43 31.36
CA THR A 686 -43.33 -16.06 30.02
C THR A 686 -41.96 -16.10 29.33
N LEU A 687 -41.09 -15.11 29.58
CA LEU A 687 -39.71 -15.12 29.07
C LEU A 687 -38.85 -16.19 29.79
N ASP A 688 -38.95 -16.32 31.11
CA ASP A 688 -38.27 -17.38 31.86
C ASP A 688 -38.73 -18.80 31.45
N HIS A 689 -40.03 -19.00 31.23
CA HIS A 689 -40.54 -20.27 30.68
C HIS A 689 -40.01 -20.53 29.26
N LEU A 690 -39.95 -19.51 28.39
CA LEU A 690 -39.46 -19.63 27.02
C LEU A 690 -37.95 -19.87 26.96
N GLU A 691 -37.15 -19.23 27.81
CA GLU A 691 -35.72 -19.55 27.92
C GLU A 691 -35.48 -20.94 28.50
N ARG A 692 -36.27 -21.38 29.47
CA ARG A 692 -36.17 -22.73 30.04
C ARG A 692 -36.43 -23.80 28.98
N ALA A 693 -37.51 -23.67 28.21
CA ALA A 693 -37.80 -24.55 27.07
C ALA A 693 -36.65 -24.58 26.05
N LYS A 694 -36.08 -23.40 25.71
CA LYS A 694 -34.89 -23.33 24.82
C LYS A 694 -33.65 -24.01 25.40
N ARG A 695 -33.44 -23.97 26.71
CA ARG A 695 -32.33 -24.68 27.38
C ARG A 695 -32.57 -26.19 27.40
N GLU A 696 -33.81 -26.62 27.58
CA GLU A 696 -34.23 -28.03 27.53
C GLU A 696 -34.08 -28.62 26.11
N GLU A 697 -34.40 -27.87 25.05
CA GLU A 697 -34.13 -28.28 23.65
C GLU A 697 -32.63 -28.24 23.29
N ALA A 698 -31.87 -27.27 23.82
CA ALA A 698 -30.45 -27.13 23.51
C ALA A 698 -29.55 -28.14 24.23
N ALA A 699 -29.91 -28.57 25.45
CA ALA A 699 -29.12 -29.50 26.26
C ALA A 699 -28.72 -30.80 25.52
N PRO A 700 -29.64 -31.58 24.91
CA PRO A 700 -29.27 -32.81 24.20
C PRO A 700 -28.42 -32.56 22.95
N LEU A 701 -28.56 -31.40 22.29
CA LEU A 701 -27.73 -31.03 21.14
C LEU A 701 -26.29 -30.70 21.55
N ILE A 702 -26.12 -29.99 22.68
CA ILE A 702 -24.82 -29.69 23.27
C ILE A 702 -24.15 -30.99 23.77
N GLU A 703 -24.91 -31.86 24.42
CA GLU A 703 -24.39 -33.15 24.90
C GLU A 703 -23.98 -34.07 23.74
N ALA A 704 -24.80 -34.17 22.68
CA ALA A 704 -24.45 -34.94 21.48
C ALA A 704 -23.19 -34.39 20.78
N ALA A 705 -23.04 -33.07 20.68
CA ALA A 705 -21.84 -32.44 20.12
C ALA A 705 -20.60 -32.72 20.98
N PHE A 706 -20.73 -32.66 22.32
CA PHE A 706 -19.64 -33.00 23.24
C PHE A 706 -19.24 -34.49 23.16
N GLN A 707 -20.21 -35.39 23.05
CA GLN A 707 -19.96 -36.82 22.85
C GLN A 707 -19.24 -37.09 21.52
N GLN A 708 -19.63 -36.41 20.43
CA GLN A 708 -18.93 -36.49 19.14
C GLN A 708 -17.48 -35.99 19.23
N GLN A 709 -17.25 -34.83 19.85
CA GLN A 709 -15.91 -34.28 20.04
C GLN A 709 -15.03 -35.21 20.88
N SER A 710 -15.57 -35.80 21.96
CA SER A 710 -14.88 -36.77 22.81
C SER A 710 -14.40 -38.00 22.02
N VAL A 711 -15.24 -38.53 21.12
CA VAL A 711 -14.86 -39.64 20.22
C VAL A 711 -13.81 -39.21 19.18
N GLU A 712 -13.89 -37.99 18.62
CA GLU A 712 -12.85 -37.46 17.74
C GLU A 712 -11.50 -37.22 18.45
N GLU A 713 -11.51 -36.85 19.72
CA GLU A 713 -10.30 -36.67 20.52
C GLU A 713 -9.69 -38.03 20.92
N GLU A 714 -10.51 -38.99 21.35
CA GLU A 714 -10.04 -40.33 21.69
C GLU A 714 -9.49 -41.07 20.45
N THR A 715 -10.11 -40.93 19.28
CA THR A 715 -9.61 -41.52 18.02
C THR A 715 -8.34 -40.85 17.51
N ARG A 716 -8.22 -39.51 17.60
CA ARG A 716 -6.95 -38.80 17.33
C ARG A 716 -5.82 -39.26 18.25
N HIS A 717 -6.06 -39.30 19.55
CA HIS A 717 -5.08 -39.74 20.54
C HIS A 717 -4.63 -41.21 20.31
N LYS A 718 -5.57 -42.11 20.00
CA LYS A 718 -5.26 -43.50 19.59
C LYS A 718 -4.41 -43.56 18.32
N HIS A 719 -4.65 -42.68 17.34
CA HIS A 719 -3.84 -42.60 16.12
C HIS A 719 -2.42 -42.10 16.41
N GLU A 720 -2.28 -41.03 17.20
CA GLU A 720 -0.98 -40.47 17.60
C GLU A 720 -0.14 -41.47 18.39
N GLN A 721 -0.74 -42.21 19.33
CA GLN A 721 -0.05 -43.31 20.04
C GLN A 721 0.47 -44.39 19.09
N GLN A 722 -0.33 -44.80 18.09
CA GLN A 722 0.13 -45.77 17.08
C GLN A 722 1.27 -45.22 16.21
N VAL A 723 1.27 -43.93 15.87
CA VAL A 723 2.34 -43.27 15.12
C VAL A 723 3.62 -43.22 15.97
N CYS A 724 3.53 -42.79 17.22
CA CYS A 724 4.64 -42.77 18.18
C CYS A 724 5.24 -44.17 18.39
N MET A 725 4.41 -45.21 18.54
CA MET A 725 4.88 -46.59 18.69
C MET A 725 5.58 -47.10 17.41
N LYS A 726 5.06 -46.78 16.22
CA LYS A 726 5.72 -47.09 14.93
C LYS A 726 7.08 -46.38 14.81
N ILE A 727 7.18 -45.12 15.25
CA ILE A 727 8.44 -44.37 15.26
C ILE A 727 9.45 -44.99 16.25
N ALA A 728 9.01 -45.37 17.46
CA ALA A 728 9.86 -46.05 18.44
C ALA A 728 10.39 -47.41 17.91
N LEU A 729 9.51 -48.23 17.31
CA LEU A 729 9.89 -49.50 16.67
C LEU A 729 10.76 -49.32 15.42
N SER A 730 10.71 -48.16 14.76
CA SER A 730 11.61 -47.80 13.66
C SER A 730 13.00 -47.41 14.19
N ARG A 731 13.06 -46.57 15.23
CA ARG A 731 14.32 -46.20 15.93
C ARG A 731 15.02 -47.42 16.53
N HIS A 732 14.28 -48.34 17.14
CA HIS A 732 14.87 -49.52 17.76
C HIS A 732 15.42 -50.52 16.72
N ARG A 733 14.73 -50.68 15.58
CA ARG A 733 15.30 -51.43 14.45
C ARG A 733 16.56 -50.77 13.91
N HIS A 734 16.52 -49.45 13.66
CA HIS A 734 17.68 -48.72 13.15
C HIS A 734 18.91 -48.79 14.08
N THR A 735 18.71 -48.82 15.41
CA THR A 735 19.82 -49.04 16.36
C THR A 735 20.38 -50.46 16.27
N GLY A 736 19.53 -51.48 16.16
CA GLY A 736 19.96 -52.86 15.88
C GLY A 736 20.70 -53.00 14.54
N ASP A 737 20.18 -52.40 13.46
CA ASP A 737 20.81 -52.39 12.13
C ASP A 737 22.21 -51.75 12.17
N LEU A 738 22.40 -50.70 12.97
CA LEU A 738 23.70 -50.04 13.19
C LEU A 738 24.67 -50.90 14.02
N GLU A 739 24.18 -51.66 14.99
CA GLU A 739 24.99 -52.59 15.80
C GLU A 739 25.40 -53.83 14.99
N GLU A 740 24.48 -54.40 14.21
CA GLU A 740 24.77 -55.49 13.26
C GLU A 740 25.73 -55.02 12.16
N LYS A 741 25.59 -53.78 11.65
CA LYS A 741 26.57 -53.17 10.73
C LYS A 741 27.96 -53.09 11.36
N ARG A 742 28.09 -52.59 12.59
CA ARG A 742 29.37 -52.56 13.34
C ARG A 742 29.92 -53.95 13.68
N ARG A 743 29.09 -54.98 13.71
CA ARG A 743 29.50 -56.40 13.87
C ARG A 743 30.04 -56.95 12.55
N LEU A 744 29.36 -56.69 11.43
CA LEU A 744 29.75 -57.12 10.09
C LEU A 744 30.98 -56.38 9.54
N GLU A 745 31.16 -55.09 9.89
CA GLU A 745 32.37 -54.31 9.58
C GLU A 745 33.63 -54.96 10.17
N ARG A 746 33.56 -55.47 11.42
CA ARG A 746 34.65 -56.24 12.05
C ARG A 746 34.91 -57.60 11.39
N MET A 747 33.97 -58.14 10.62
CA MET A 747 34.20 -59.34 9.80
C MET A 747 34.79 -59.01 8.43
N LEU A 748 34.77 -57.74 7.99
CA LEU A 748 35.30 -57.34 6.69
C LEU A 748 36.83 -57.50 6.63
N GLU A 749 37.52 -57.12 7.71
CA GLU A 749 38.98 -57.26 7.83
C GLU A 749 39.41 -58.74 7.76
N ASN A 750 38.73 -59.60 8.51
CA ASN A 750 38.94 -61.06 8.46
C ASN A 750 38.62 -61.65 7.07
N LYS A 751 37.63 -61.11 6.36
CA LYS A 751 37.33 -61.54 4.99
C LYS A 751 38.44 -61.11 4.02
N VAL A 752 38.97 -59.90 4.15
CA VAL A 752 40.07 -59.39 3.33
C VAL A 752 41.36 -60.18 3.57
N THR A 753 41.73 -60.47 4.82
CA THR A 753 42.91 -61.30 5.13
C THR A 753 42.73 -62.74 4.67
N HIS A 754 41.55 -63.35 4.81
CA HIS A 754 41.31 -64.71 4.34
C HIS A 754 41.31 -64.82 2.79
N PHE A 755 40.74 -63.84 2.07
CA PHE A 755 40.86 -63.76 0.61
C PHE A 755 42.32 -63.54 0.16
N ARG A 756 43.09 -62.75 0.91
CA ARG A 756 44.51 -62.53 0.64
C ARG A 756 45.33 -63.82 0.80
N TYR A 757 45.13 -64.55 1.90
CA TYR A 757 45.74 -65.88 2.11
C TYR A 757 45.36 -66.86 0.99
N TYR A 758 44.10 -66.86 0.54
CA TYR A 758 43.67 -67.67 -0.60
C TYR A 758 44.36 -67.27 -1.92
N PHE A 759 44.60 -65.99 -2.16
CA PHE A 759 45.32 -65.51 -3.35
C PHE A 759 46.82 -65.84 -3.30
N GLU A 760 47.45 -65.68 -2.14
CA GLU A 760 48.86 -66.02 -1.92
C GLU A 760 49.09 -67.55 -2.03
N LEU A 761 48.16 -68.38 -1.52
CA LEU A 761 48.15 -69.83 -1.75
C LEU A 761 47.90 -70.21 -3.22
N LEU A 762 47.04 -69.49 -3.95
CA LEU A 762 46.80 -69.76 -5.37
C LEU A 762 48.04 -69.44 -6.21
N PHE A 763 48.79 -68.38 -5.85
CA PHE A 763 50.06 -68.03 -6.50
C PHE A 763 51.14 -69.10 -6.26
N MET A 764 51.29 -69.61 -5.03
CA MET A 764 52.22 -70.70 -4.70
C MET A 764 51.89 -72.07 -5.33
N VAL A 765 50.81 -72.17 -6.10
CA VAL A 765 50.42 -73.38 -6.87
C VAL A 765 50.50 -73.14 -8.39
N ILE A 766 50.95 -71.95 -8.81
CA ILE A 766 51.10 -71.51 -10.20
C ILE A 766 52.58 -71.24 -10.57
N GLU A 767 53.48 -71.15 -9.57
CA GLU A 767 54.94 -71.30 -9.71
C GLU A 767 55.38 -72.76 -9.51
#